data_AF-A0A7Y0ETC7-F1
#
_entry.id   AF-A0A7Y0ETC7-F1
#
_cell.length_a   1.000
_cell.length_b   1.000
_cell.length_c   1.000
_cell.angle_alpha   90.00
_cell.angle_beta   90.00
_cell.angle_gamma   90.00
#
_symmetry.space_group_name_H-M   'P 1'
#
loop_
_entity.id
_entity.type
_entity.pdbx_description
1 polymer ?
#
loop_
_entity_poly.entity_id
_entity_poly.type
_entity_poly.pdbx_seq_one_letter_code
_entity_poly.pdbx_strand_id
1 'polypeptide(L)'
;MTGNKNVWRAPLAGLASVAMIATMGVAASTANAAATAKPADITFAGNGLSFIEDGKTVDTYTIKSDGDARLDDEAAKAYEALTEDSKKVFTGWFASADYGTAALELDNSSDAYEHTVYAHWSETPYTVNFTGKSVKTSEVTLAENDGKLDRVADWQVPADKDKNDGVLLTGWLAADGDAVDPTTDLSGKATHGETEINLKATEVSSVYIVFTDQDLWSKRTIELTVTNGNGDASYSVEAEKGKPYTGTVPTATIITDGARKTAQNWVKSDKKTKFDASKAQNESATYYAADTTDTVSYKVSFATGSEENGYSEAPEAQIVESGKTASAPADPTLKTDDNYKYEFVGWYTQDDKKYDFSNPVTGEISLQAKFKVSEVKLTFKSGYRGGETTEAWFKGGVVDFPALTRDGYTLLGWTPAFADGTPLTLNSEPAVAPTATLTYLVFMGEKPSVTVPVSGTIFTAQWVADDEAEDTLTKLEQKVAKDKVTEESYKQYQSDFQDYLKAKDKAAENGYTVDEYAALIKQLKEIQAKLVQTAPVKVYRLYNKWNGDHVYTTNLKEYQQLSNIGWTTEGVQFNVTDDASFGTAVYRLYNPFNGEHLLTADKTEAAGLAEAGWVFDKDGGLVDEDGNPVYFYAPQGATTGVTRLFNPYVTVGTHLYTTDQSEIDSNVKLGWVKENVLFNVAK
;
A
#
# COMPACT_ATOMS: atom_id res chain seq x y z
N MET A 1 -17.11 2.48 67.49
CA MET A 1 -17.78 1.37 68.20
C MET A 1 -18.45 0.55 67.12
N THR A 2 -18.10 -0.67 66.76
CA THR A 2 -17.48 -1.85 67.41
C THR A 2 -16.51 -2.45 66.38
N GLY A 3 -15.27 -2.82 66.69
CA GLY A 3 -14.92 -3.88 67.63
C GLY A 3 -14.85 -5.22 66.90
N ASN A 4 -13.83 -5.45 66.07
CA ASN A 4 -13.35 -6.81 65.78
C ASN A 4 -11.82 -6.84 65.92
N LYS A 5 -11.38 -7.21 67.13
CA LYS A 5 -10.01 -7.59 67.45
C LYS A 5 -9.93 -9.08 67.11
N ASN A 6 -9.20 -9.46 66.05
CA ASN A 6 -8.59 -10.78 65.83
C ASN A 6 -8.00 -10.90 64.41
N VAL A 7 -7.18 -9.92 64.00
CA VAL A 7 -6.22 -10.16 62.91
C VAL A 7 -4.86 -10.00 63.55
N TRP A 8 -4.24 -11.13 63.85
CA TRP A 8 -2.81 -11.19 64.15
C TRP A 8 -2.10 -10.51 62.98
N ARG A 9 -1.36 -9.44 63.29
CA ARG A 9 -0.47 -8.80 62.33
C ARG A 9 0.60 -9.84 62.02
N ALA A 10 0.65 -10.31 60.78
CA ALA A 10 1.82 -11.01 60.28
C ALA A 10 3.07 -10.17 60.60
N PRO A 11 4.22 -10.78 60.92
CA PRO A 11 5.45 -10.02 61.12
C PRO A 11 5.68 -9.16 59.88
N LEU A 12 5.99 -7.87 60.08
CA LEU A 12 6.26 -6.93 58.99
C LEU A 12 7.36 -7.44 58.02
N ALA A 13 8.16 -8.43 58.43
CA ALA A 13 9.23 -9.04 57.64
C ALA A 13 8.79 -9.62 56.29
N GLY A 14 7.66 -10.35 56.22
CA GLY A 14 7.21 -10.97 54.96
C GLY A 14 6.63 -9.97 53.95
N LEU A 15 6.05 -8.88 54.44
CA LEU A 15 5.54 -7.78 53.62
C LEU A 15 6.63 -6.75 53.27
N ALA A 16 7.74 -6.67 54.00
CA ALA A 16 8.84 -5.76 53.68
C ALA A 16 9.49 -6.10 52.32
N SER A 17 9.54 -7.39 51.97
CA SER A 17 9.97 -7.89 50.65
C SER A 17 9.07 -7.42 49.50
N VAL A 18 7.81 -7.05 49.76
CA VAL A 18 6.84 -6.60 48.74
C VAL A 18 6.54 -5.09 48.84
N ALA A 19 6.70 -4.47 50.02
CA ALA A 19 6.28 -3.08 50.28
C ALA A 19 7.42 -2.03 50.24
N MET A 20 8.69 -2.41 50.07
CA MET A 20 9.81 -1.44 50.00
C MET A 20 10.11 -0.87 48.60
N ILE A 21 9.28 -1.10 47.58
CA ILE A 21 9.46 -0.57 46.20
C ILE A 21 8.61 0.71 45.97
N ALA A 22 8.69 1.68 46.87
CA ALA A 22 8.08 3.01 46.62
C ALA A 22 9.02 4.18 46.91
N THR A 23 10.34 3.98 47.04
CA THR A 23 11.26 5.11 47.31
C THR A 23 12.66 4.97 46.74
N MET A 24 12.84 4.26 45.62
CA MET A 24 14.08 4.37 44.84
C MET A 24 13.85 5.24 43.60
N GLY A 25 14.80 6.13 43.37
CA GLY A 25 14.66 7.36 42.61
C GLY A 25 14.29 7.16 41.14
N VAL A 26 13.35 7.99 40.72
CA VAL A 26 13.13 8.37 39.33
C VAL A 26 14.44 8.90 38.75
N ALA A 27 15.04 8.14 37.83
CA ALA A 27 15.88 8.66 36.77
C ALA A 27 15.15 8.36 35.46
N ALA A 28 14.33 9.30 35.02
CA ALA A 28 13.81 9.31 33.66
C ALA A 28 14.87 9.96 32.76
N SER A 29 15.52 9.18 31.90
CA SER A 29 15.70 9.52 30.48
C SER A 29 16.65 8.54 29.76
N THR A 30 16.06 7.69 28.94
CA THR A 30 16.40 7.37 27.54
C THR A 30 15.84 5.97 27.27
N ALA A 31 14.62 5.94 26.75
CA ALA A 31 14.04 4.73 26.21
C ALA A 31 14.78 4.41 24.90
N ASN A 32 15.89 3.69 24.99
CA ASN A 32 16.20 2.70 23.97
C ASN A 32 15.35 1.49 24.33
N ALA A 33 14.34 1.20 23.53
CA ALA A 33 13.60 -0.05 23.61
C ALA A 33 14.56 -1.17 23.19
N ALA A 34 15.37 -1.65 24.15
CA ALA A 34 15.91 -2.99 24.06
C ALA A 34 14.71 -3.92 23.90
N ALA A 35 14.72 -4.73 22.85
CA ALA A 35 13.66 -5.70 22.58
C ALA A 35 13.44 -6.55 23.85
N THR A 36 12.36 -6.30 24.57
CA THR A 36 11.96 -7.09 25.72
C THR A 36 11.66 -8.50 25.22
N ALA A 37 12.54 -9.44 25.53
CA ALA A 37 12.29 -10.85 25.32
C ALA A 37 11.00 -11.22 26.07
N LYS A 38 10.09 -11.92 25.39
CA LYS A 38 8.80 -12.35 25.96
C LYS A 38 9.03 -13.33 27.12
N PRO A 39 8.27 -13.28 28.23
CA PRO A 39 8.46 -14.18 29.36
C PRO A 39 7.98 -15.62 29.06
N ALA A 40 8.65 -16.62 29.62
CA ALA A 40 8.14 -17.99 29.72
C ALA A 40 7.30 -18.19 31.00
N ASP A 41 6.64 -19.35 31.13
CA ASP A 41 5.87 -19.73 32.33
C ASP A 41 6.81 -19.84 33.55
N ILE A 42 6.42 -19.26 34.69
CA ILE A 42 7.24 -19.27 35.92
C ILE A 42 6.63 -20.24 36.92
N THR A 43 7.48 -21.09 37.48
CA THR A 43 7.08 -22.11 38.46
C THR A 43 7.62 -21.77 39.84
N PHE A 44 6.73 -21.66 40.83
CA PHE A 44 7.07 -21.46 42.23
C PHE A 44 7.00 -22.80 42.97
N ALA A 45 8.05 -23.13 43.72
CA ALA A 45 8.15 -24.35 44.53
C ALA A 45 8.18 -23.99 46.02
N GLY A 46 7.33 -24.64 46.82
CA GLY A 46 7.14 -24.31 48.23
C GLY A 46 8.24 -24.84 49.16
N ASN A 47 9.22 -25.59 48.62
CA ASN A 47 10.40 -26.10 49.31
C ASN A 47 10.08 -26.76 50.67
N GLY A 48 9.18 -27.75 50.65
CA GLY A 48 8.72 -28.47 51.84
C GLY A 48 7.38 -27.98 52.40
N LEU A 49 6.86 -26.84 51.92
CA LEU A 49 5.45 -26.45 52.05
C LEU A 49 4.73 -26.65 50.70
N SER A 50 3.41 -26.77 50.74
CA SER A 50 2.57 -26.91 49.55
C SER A 50 1.78 -25.61 49.29
N PHE A 51 1.11 -25.50 48.16
CA PHE A 51 0.21 -24.39 47.81
C PHE A 51 -1.25 -24.86 47.80
N ILE A 52 -2.19 -23.92 48.00
CA ILE A 52 -3.63 -24.12 47.85
C ILE A 52 -4.06 -23.43 46.55
N GLU A 53 -4.37 -24.22 45.53
CA GLU A 53 -4.86 -23.76 44.23
C GLU A 53 -6.25 -24.35 43.98
N ASP A 54 -7.26 -23.50 43.76
CA ASP A 54 -8.67 -23.91 43.57
C ASP A 54 -9.18 -24.89 44.66
N GLY A 55 -8.72 -24.72 45.90
CA GLY A 55 -9.08 -25.56 47.04
C GLY A 55 -8.38 -26.93 47.09
N LYS A 56 -7.34 -27.15 46.28
CA LYS A 56 -6.50 -28.37 46.30
C LYS A 56 -5.06 -28.04 46.69
N THR A 57 -4.42 -28.99 47.35
CA THR A 57 -3.01 -28.91 47.71
C THR A 57 -2.13 -29.33 46.53
N VAL A 58 -1.18 -28.49 46.13
CA VAL A 58 -0.22 -28.73 45.04
C VAL A 58 1.21 -28.42 45.50
N ASP A 59 2.22 -29.09 44.95
CA ASP A 59 3.64 -28.90 45.36
C ASP A 59 4.30 -27.70 44.67
N THR A 60 3.74 -27.25 43.55
CA THR A 60 4.21 -26.12 42.76
C THR A 60 3.04 -25.26 42.31
N TYR A 61 3.25 -23.94 42.23
CA TYR A 61 2.29 -22.97 41.72
C TYR A 61 2.85 -22.36 40.43
N THR A 62 2.19 -22.58 39.29
CA THR A 62 2.69 -22.11 37.97
C THR A 62 1.82 -20.97 37.47
N ILE A 63 2.48 -19.88 37.10
CA ILE A 63 1.81 -18.70 36.57
C ILE A 63 2.15 -18.59 35.09
N LYS A 64 1.10 -18.63 34.26
CA LYS A 64 1.23 -18.51 32.81
C LYS A 64 1.38 -17.05 32.44
N SER A 65 2.46 -16.71 31.75
CA SER A 65 2.71 -15.31 31.37
C SER A 65 1.73 -14.85 30.28
N ASP A 66 1.06 -13.72 30.50
CA ASP A 66 0.26 -13.01 29.50
C ASP A 66 1.07 -11.91 28.76
N GLY A 67 2.37 -11.80 29.06
CA GLY A 67 3.30 -10.86 28.44
C GLY A 67 3.45 -9.53 29.18
N ASP A 68 2.53 -9.19 30.10
CA ASP A 68 2.51 -7.89 30.80
C ASP A 68 2.59 -8.00 32.34
N ALA A 69 2.44 -9.21 32.91
CA ALA A 69 2.52 -9.45 34.35
C ALA A 69 3.91 -9.16 34.95
N ARG A 70 3.94 -8.41 36.07
CA ARG A 70 5.17 -8.11 36.81
C ARG A 70 5.50 -9.26 37.78
N LEU A 71 6.77 -9.67 37.84
CA LEU A 71 7.19 -10.86 38.59
C LEU A 71 6.92 -10.75 40.11
N ASP A 72 6.99 -9.54 40.65
CA ASP A 72 6.68 -9.21 42.04
C ASP A 72 5.20 -9.44 42.40
N ASP A 73 4.28 -9.01 41.54
CA ASP A 73 2.83 -9.24 41.72
C ASP A 73 2.49 -10.74 41.72
N GLU A 74 3.15 -11.50 40.85
CA GLU A 74 2.94 -12.94 40.72
C GLU A 74 3.56 -13.73 41.88
N ALA A 75 4.74 -13.34 42.34
CA ALA A 75 5.38 -13.90 43.53
C ALA A 75 4.56 -13.64 44.81
N ALA A 76 3.87 -12.51 44.90
CA ALA A 76 2.96 -12.21 46.00
C ALA A 76 1.75 -13.16 46.02
N LYS A 77 1.15 -13.44 44.86
CA LYS A 77 0.05 -14.42 44.74
C LYS A 77 0.51 -15.83 45.11
N ALA A 78 1.69 -16.25 44.64
CA ALA A 78 2.28 -17.54 45.00
C ALA A 78 2.50 -17.64 46.52
N TYR A 79 2.96 -16.56 47.16
CA TYR A 79 3.09 -16.50 48.61
C TYR A 79 1.75 -16.63 49.34
N GLU A 80 0.70 -15.91 48.90
CA GLU A 80 -0.64 -16.04 49.48
C GLU A 80 -1.24 -17.44 49.32
N ALA A 81 -0.85 -18.17 48.29
CA ALA A 81 -1.28 -19.54 48.06
C ALA A 81 -0.54 -20.57 48.93
N LEU A 82 0.58 -20.24 49.58
CA LEU A 82 1.35 -21.20 50.38
C LEU A 82 0.59 -21.64 51.64
N THR A 83 0.70 -22.92 51.98
CA THR A 83 0.16 -23.47 53.23
C THR A 83 0.89 -22.86 54.43
N GLU A 84 0.15 -22.41 55.43
CA GLU A 84 0.72 -21.81 56.64
C GLU A 84 1.37 -22.86 57.57
N ASP A 85 2.61 -22.63 57.99
CA ASP A 85 3.26 -23.32 59.11
C ASP A 85 3.68 -22.28 60.15
N SER A 86 2.93 -22.21 61.26
CA SER A 86 3.14 -21.18 62.30
C SER A 86 4.49 -21.25 63.02
N LYS A 87 5.29 -22.30 62.79
CA LYS A 87 6.65 -22.42 63.33
C LYS A 87 7.72 -21.89 62.37
N LYS A 88 7.41 -21.71 61.08
CA LYS A 88 8.37 -21.33 60.05
C LYS A 88 8.09 -19.92 59.56
N VAL A 89 9.14 -19.14 59.41
CA VAL A 89 9.08 -17.78 58.85
C VAL A 89 9.58 -17.81 57.42
N PHE A 90 8.77 -17.31 56.49
CA PHE A 90 9.17 -17.08 55.10
C PHE A 90 10.22 -15.98 55.02
N THR A 91 11.30 -16.22 54.27
CA THR A 91 12.42 -15.26 54.16
C THR A 91 12.63 -14.76 52.73
N GLY A 92 11.99 -15.38 51.75
CA GLY A 92 12.02 -14.91 50.37
C GLY A 92 12.01 -16.03 49.34
N TRP A 93 12.19 -15.60 48.09
CA TRP A 93 12.24 -16.44 46.90
C TRP A 93 13.67 -16.54 46.38
N PHE A 94 14.10 -17.74 46.02
CA PHE A 94 15.49 -18.09 45.70
C PHE A 94 15.58 -18.90 44.41
N ALA A 95 16.71 -18.80 43.73
CA ALA A 95 16.97 -19.54 42.50
C ALA A 95 17.27 -21.03 42.71
N SER A 96 17.46 -21.48 43.96
CA SER A 96 17.77 -22.85 44.34
C SER A 96 16.95 -23.26 45.55
N ALA A 97 16.67 -24.55 45.71
CA ALA A 97 16.12 -25.12 46.94
C ALA A 97 17.14 -25.19 48.08
N ASP A 98 18.43 -25.12 47.74
CA ASP A 98 19.53 -25.16 48.70
C ASP A 98 19.73 -23.82 49.41
N TYR A 99 19.77 -23.88 50.74
CA TYR A 99 20.08 -22.76 51.62
C TYR A 99 21.57 -22.35 51.52
N GLY A 100 21.87 -21.10 51.88
CA GLY A 100 23.20 -20.48 51.77
C GLY A 100 23.36 -19.57 50.56
N THR A 101 22.27 -19.23 49.88
CA THR A 101 22.28 -18.38 48.68
C THR A 101 21.65 -17.02 48.94
N ALA A 102 21.82 -16.08 48.02
CA ALA A 102 21.18 -14.77 48.11
C ALA A 102 19.77 -14.84 47.50
N ALA A 103 18.84 -14.06 48.06
CA ALA A 103 17.48 -13.95 47.52
C ALA A 103 17.50 -13.40 46.09
N LEU A 104 16.57 -13.88 45.27
CA LEU A 104 16.41 -13.42 43.89
C LEU A 104 15.86 -11.98 43.89
N GLU A 105 16.42 -11.12 43.03
CA GLU A 105 15.81 -9.82 42.72
C GLU A 105 14.62 -10.05 41.78
N LEU A 106 13.41 -9.77 42.25
CA LEU A 106 12.18 -9.98 41.49
C LEU A 106 11.84 -8.70 40.73
N ASP A 107 12.53 -8.47 39.61
CA ASP A 107 12.29 -7.33 38.73
C ASP A 107 11.95 -7.75 37.30
N ASN A 108 11.48 -6.78 36.50
CA ASN A 108 11.09 -7.00 35.11
C ASN A 108 12.29 -6.97 34.12
N SER A 109 13.52 -6.97 34.62
CA SER A 109 14.74 -6.84 33.81
C SER A 109 15.67 -8.06 33.89
N SER A 110 15.46 -8.94 34.86
CA SER A 110 16.24 -10.15 35.05
C SER A 110 15.97 -11.22 33.97
N ASP A 111 17.01 -11.95 33.54
CA ASP A 111 16.92 -13.15 32.70
C ASP A 111 16.18 -14.33 33.41
N ALA A 112 15.44 -14.08 34.49
CA ALA A 112 14.87 -15.07 35.40
C ALA A 112 13.66 -15.83 34.84
N TYR A 113 13.19 -15.48 33.64
CA TYR A 113 11.93 -15.95 33.08
C TYR A 113 11.88 -17.44 32.71
N GLU A 114 13.00 -18.17 32.73
CA GLU A 114 13.06 -19.62 32.44
C GLU A 114 13.21 -20.52 33.69
N HIS A 115 13.09 -19.99 34.91
CA HIS A 115 13.48 -20.72 36.13
C HIS A 115 12.34 -21.11 37.07
N THR A 116 12.54 -22.23 37.78
CA THR A 116 11.78 -22.57 38.99
C THR A 116 12.35 -21.77 40.15
N VAL A 117 11.48 -21.11 40.91
CA VAL A 117 11.84 -20.28 42.06
C VAL A 117 11.39 -20.99 43.34
N TYR A 118 12.26 -21.02 44.35
CA TYR A 118 12.07 -21.80 45.57
C TYR A 118 11.85 -20.88 46.77
N ALA A 119 10.84 -21.18 47.57
CA ALA A 119 10.62 -20.49 48.82
C ALA A 119 11.65 -20.94 49.86
N HIS A 120 12.25 -20.03 50.62
CA HIS A 120 13.01 -20.41 51.82
C HIS A 120 12.26 -20.01 53.08
N TRP A 121 12.44 -20.84 54.10
CA TRP A 121 11.77 -20.70 55.38
C TRP A 121 12.70 -21.14 56.51
N SER A 122 12.55 -20.57 57.69
CA SER A 122 13.30 -21.03 58.87
C SER A 122 12.46 -21.01 60.14
N GLU A 123 12.69 -21.98 61.02
CA GLU A 123 12.12 -22.01 62.37
C GLU A 123 12.83 -21.02 63.31
N THR A 124 14.10 -20.72 63.02
CA THR A 124 14.95 -19.81 63.78
C THR A 124 15.61 -18.81 62.82
N PRO A 125 14.82 -17.91 62.21
CA PRO A 125 15.36 -16.95 61.26
C PRO A 125 16.33 -15.98 61.93
N TYR A 126 17.34 -15.57 61.18
CA TYR A 126 18.27 -14.52 61.59
C TYR A 126 17.81 -13.18 61.05
N THR A 127 18.02 -12.11 61.82
CA THR A 127 17.73 -10.75 61.40
C THR A 127 19.03 -9.96 61.30
N VAL A 128 19.35 -9.48 60.10
CA VAL A 128 20.47 -8.58 59.84
C VAL A 128 19.97 -7.14 59.97
N ASN A 129 20.46 -6.43 60.98
CA ASN A 129 20.08 -5.05 61.24
C ASN A 129 21.13 -4.09 60.69
N PHE A 130 20.74 -3.22 59.76
CA PHE A 130 21.60 -2.18 59.21
C PHE A 130 21.36 -0.84 59.91
N THR A 131 22.41 -0.27 60.49
CA THR A 131 22.35 1.01 61.20
C THR A 131 23.43 1.98 60.74
N GLY A 132 23.09 3.27 60.62
CA GLY A 132 24.02 4.32 60.24
C GLY A 132 23.32 5.68 60.14
N LYS A 133 24.10 6.76 60.03
CA LYS A 133 23.57 8.10 59.81
C LYS A 133 23.26 8.37 58.34
N SER A 134 24.09 7.87 57.44
CA SER A 134 24.00 7.98 55.97
C SER A 134 22.97 7.04 55.35
N VAL A 135 22.60 5.97 56.04
CA VAL A 135 21.65 4.95 55.52
C VAL A 135 20.28 5.06 56.18
N LYS A 136 19.25 4.58 55.48
CA LYS A 136 17.95 4.31 56.11
C LYS A 136 18.07 3.00 56.91
N THR A 137 17.77 3.05 58.20
CA THR A 137 17.71 1.83 59.04
C THR A 137 16.77 0.82 58.41
N SER A 138 17.24 -0.41 58.26
CA SER A 138 16.50 -1.53 57.67
C SER A 138 16.95 -2.84 58.29
N GLU A 139 16.12 -3.86 58.08
CA GLU A 139 16.35 -5.21 58.56
C GLU A 139 16.13 -6.19 57.41
N VAL A 140 16.96 -7.24 57.36
CA VAL A 140 16.82 -8.34 56.39
C VAL A 140 16.71 -9.64 57.15
N THR A 141 15.69 -10.44 56.85
CA THR A 141 15.48 -11.74 57.47
C THR A 141 16.10 -12.85 56.61
N LEU A 142 16.96 -13.67 57.20
CA LEU A 142 17.68 -14.75 56.55
C LEU A 142 17.24 -16.10 57.11
N ALA A 143 17.11 -17.09 56.24
CA ALA A 143 16.76 -18.43 56.65
C ALA A 143 18.01 -19.19 57.07
N GLU A 144 17.94 -19.91 58.18
CA GLU A 144 18.93 -20.91 58.54
C GLU A 144 18.29 -22.31 58.47
N ASN A 145 19.00 -23.24 57.82
CA ASN A 145 18.64 -24.64 57.75
C ASN A 145 19.90 -25.51 57.69
N ASP A 146 19.96 -26.55 58.53
CA ASP A 146 21.08 -27.51 58.62
C ASP A 146 22.49 -26.86 58.69
N GLY A 147 22.62 -25.76 59.44
CA GLY A 147 23.86 -25.02 59.64
C GLY A 147 24.23 -24.07 58.49
N LYS A 148 23.34 -23.87 57.51
CA LYS A 148 23.55 -22.96 56.38
C LYS A 148 22.64 -21.76 56.51
N LEU A 149 23.24 -20.58 56.64
CA LEU A 149 22.54 -19.30 56.66
C LEU A 149 22.51 -18.71 55.24
N ASP A 150 21.33 -18.32 54.77
CA ASP A 150 21.19 -17.57 53.52
C ASP A 150 21.98 -16.25 53.54
N ARG A 151 22.27 -15.70 52.36
CA ARG A 151 23.07 -14.48 52.20
C ARG A 151 22.17 -13.27 51.95
N VAL A 152 22.59 -12.10 52.41
CA VAL A 152 21.95 -10.84 52.03
C VAL A 152 22.22 -10.60 50.54
N ALA A 153 21.17 -10.31 49.77
CA ALA A 153 21.32 -9.95 48.37
C ALA A 153 21.82 -8.50 48.21
N ASP A 154 22.52 -8.19 47.11
CA ASP A 154 23.11 -6.88 46.87
C ASP A 154 22.07 -5.74 46.96
N TRP A 155 20.88 -5.96 46.41
CA TRP A 155 19.76 -5.00 46.45
C TRP A 155 19.16 -4.79 47.84
N GLN A 156 19.40 -5.73 48.78
CA GLN A 156 18.93 -5.64 50.16
C GLN A 156 19.91 -4.85 51.05
N VAL A 157 21.14 -4.62 50.60
CA VAL A 157 22.11 -3.80 51.34
C VAL A 157 21.76 -2.32 51.18
N PRO A 158 21.55 -1.56 52.28
CA PRO A 158 21.18 -0.16 52.17
C PRO A 158 22.25 0.68 51.50
N ALA A 159 21.85 1.42 50.47
CA ALA A 159 22.67 2.46 49.89
C ALA A 159 22.65 3.74 50.74
N ASP A 160 23.58 4.64 50.44
CA ASP A 160 23.57 6.00 50.96
C ASP A 160 22.25 6.71 50.60
N LYS A 161 21.57 7.26 51.60
CA LYS A 161 20.21 7.79 51.46
C LYS A 161 20.19 9.21 50.90
N ASP A 162 21.26 9.97 51.07
CA ASP A 162 21.35 11.36 50.63
C ASP A 162 22.80 11.74 50.33
N LYS A 163 23.13 11.72 49.04
CA LYS A 163 24.47 12.08 48.53
C LYS A 163 24.91 13.52 48.81
N ASN A 164 24.03 14.35 49.40
CA ASN A 164 24.30 15.74 49.78
C ASN A 164 24.33 15.96 51.30
N ASP A 165 24.22 14.91 52.13
CA ASP A 165 24.20 15.07 53.60
C ASP A 165 25.60 15.27 54.22
N GLY A 166 26.66 15.13 53.41
CA GLY A 166 28.05 15.34 53.82
C GLY A 166 28.68 14.12 54.50
N VAL A 167 28.02 12.95 54.44
CA VAL A 167 28.47 11.69 55.00
C VAL A 167 28.43 10.61 53.92
N LEU A 168 29.58 10.04 53.60
CA LEU A 168 29.68 8.96 52.61
C LEU A 168 29.73 7.60 53.30
N LEU A 169 28.84 6.69 52.89
CA LEU A 169 28.92 5.27 53.23
C LEU A 169 30.11 4.60 52.50
N THR A 170 31.01 3.97 53.26
CA THR A 170 32.25 3.34 52.74
C THR A 170 32.34 1.84 53.01
N GLY A 171 31.42 1.29 53.79
CA GLY A 171 31.39 -0.14 54.12
C GLY A 171 30.58 -0.42 55.37
N TRP A 172 30.74 -1.62 55.93
CA TRP A 172 30.01 -2.09 57.11
C TRP A 172 30.94 -2.75 58.11
N LEU A 173 30.65 -2.56 59.40
CA LEU A 173 31.32 -3.22 60.52
C LEU A 173 30.34 -4.17 61.21
N ALA A 174 30.81 -5.35 61.59
CA ALA A 174 30.09 -6.24 62.48
C ALA A 174 30.21 -5.76 63.95
N ALA A 175 29.47 -6.41 64.86
CA ALA A 175 29.44 -6.04 66.27
C ALA A 175 30.80 -6.15 66.99
N ASP A 176 31.69 -7.01 66.49
CA ASP A 176 33.08 -7.16 66.94
C ASP A 176 34.01 -6.02 66.48
N GLY A 177 33.53 -5.16 65.56
CA GLY A 177 34.27 -4.05 64.97
C GLY A 177 35.03 -4.42 63.69
N ASP A 178 34.94 -5.66 63.21
CA ASP A 178 35.59 -6.09 61.98
C ASP A 178 34.83 -5.59 60.75
N ALA A 179 35.56 -5.23 59.71
CA ALA A 179 34.98 -4.94 58.40
C ALA A 179 34.33 -6.18 57.82
N VAL A 180 33.11 -6.03 57.32
CA VAL A 180 32.31 -7.12 56.77
C VAL A 180 31.64 -6.66 55.49
N ASP A 181 31.65 -7.54 54.48
CA ASP A 181 30.79 -7.40 53.31
C ASP A 181 29.44 -8.07 53.64
N PRO A 182 28.33 -7.31 53.73
CA PRO A 182 27.03 -7.84 54.13
C PRO A 182 26.53 -8.96 53.21
N THR A 183 27.01 -9.00 51.96
CA THR A 183 26.55 -9.97 50.95
C THR A 183 27.22 -11.33 51.10
N THR A 184 28.21 -11.47 51.99
CA THR A 184 28.94 -12.72 52.23
C THR A 184 28.24 -13.62 53.26
N ASP A 185 28.83 -14.77 53.59
CA ASP A 185 28.31 -15.65 54.65
C ASP A 185 28.48 -15.00 56.04
N LEU A 186 27.35 -14.74 56.71
CA LEU A 186 27.29 -14.08 58.00
C LEU A 186 27.09 -15.03 59.19
N SER A 187 27.13 -16.36 58.99
CA SER A 187 26.83 -17.37 60.00
C SER A 187 27.65 -17.24 61.30
N GLY A 188 28.86 -16.68 61.24
CA GLY A 188 29.72 -16.43 62.39
C GLY A 188 29.63 -15.03 63.01
N LYS A 189 28.72 -14.17 62.53
CA LYS A 189 28.65 -12.75 62.91
C LYS A 189 27.54 -12.41 63.92
N ALA A 190 26.68 -13.37 64.26
CA ALA A 190 25.75 -13.25 65.38
C ALA A 190 26.48 -13.46 66.72
N THR A 191 26.03 -12.78 67.77
CA THR A 191 26.49 -13.10 69.13
C THR A 191 26.08 -14.54 69.49
N HIS A 192 26.91 -15.24 70.26
CA HIS A 192 26.61 -16.63 70.63
C HIS A 192 25.26 -16.78 71.34
N GLY A 193 24.33 -17.52 70.72
CA GLY A 193 22.98 -17.75 71.25
C GLY A 193 21.94 -16.70 70.83
N GLU A 194 22.32 -15.73 69.99
CA GLU A 194 21.42 -14.71 69.41
C GLU A 194 21.20 -14.96 67.92
N THR A 195 20.06 -14.51 67.40
CA THR A 195 19.72 -14.54 65.96
C THR A 195 19.81 -13.16 65.31
N GLU A 196 20.34 -12.16 66.01
CA GLU A 196 20.52 -10.80 65.49
C GLU A 196 21.97 -10.60 65.02
N ILE A 197 22.12 -10.08 63.79
CA ILE A 197 23.40 -9.70 63.20
C ILE A 197 23.38 -8.19 62.99
N ASN A 198 24.06 -7.45 63.87
CA ASN A 198 24.05 -5.99 63.83
C ASN A 198 25.21 -5.46 62.99
N LEU A 199 24.89 -4.86 61.86
CA LEU A 199 25.83 -4.23 60.93
C LEU A 199 25.76 -2.71 61.03
N LYS A 200 26.90 -2.09 61.32
CA LYS A 200 27.02 -0.64 61.46
C LYS A 200 27.75 -0.04 60.26
N ALA A 201 27.15 0.98 59.65
CA ALA A 201 27.75 1.72 58.54
C ALA A 201 29.12 2.30 58.93
N THR A 202 30.09 2.13 58.05
CA THR A 202 31.37 2.84 58.08
C THR A 202 31.22 4.11 57.28
N GLU A 203 31.41 5.25 57.93
CA GLU A 203 31.05 6.56 57.39
C GLU A 203 32.23 7.52 57.47
N VAL A 204 32.46 8.25 56.38
CA VAL A 204 33.48 9.29 56.29
C VAL A 204 32.84 10.62 55.90
N SER A 205 33.49 11.73 56.24
CA SER A 205 33.04 13.03 55.74
C SER A 205 33.19 13.09 54.23
N SER A 206 32.23 13.69 53.53
CA SER A 206 32.21 13.76 52.08
C SER A 206 32.12 15.19 51.56
N VAL A 207 32.29 15.34 50.25
CA VAL A 207 32.01 16.53 49.46
C VAL A 207 31.30 16.13 48.18
N TYR A 208 30.52 17.06 47.63
CA TYR A 208 29.73 16.82 46.42
C TYR A 208 30.33 17.53 45.21
N ILE A 209 30.59 16.76 44.14
CA ILE A 209 31.20 17.25 42.91
C ILE A 209 30.17 17.13 41.79
N VAL A 210 29.88 18.25 41.13
CA VAL A 210 28.93 18.31 40.01
C VAL A 210 29.67 18.71 38.74
N PHE A 211 29.52 17.94 37.68
CA PHE A 211 29.92 18.28 36.32
C PHE A 211 28.66 18.58 35.52
N THR A 212 28.53 19.81 35.04
CA THR A 212 27.24 20.30 34.50
C THR A 212 27.30 20.64 33.02
N ASP A 213 26.17 20.46 32.34
CA ASP A 213 25.88 20.94 30.98
C ASP A 213 25.49 22.42 30.92
N GLN A 214 25.44 23.12 32.05
CA GLN A 214 25.12 24.54 32.05
C GLN A 214 26.24 25.35 31.39
N ASP A 215 25.88 26.29 30.51
CA ASP A 215 26.86 27.18 29.88
C ASP A 215 27.31 28.30 30.84
N LEU A 216 28.62 28.37 31.07
CA LEU A 216 29.25 29.40 31.89
C LEU A 216 29.63 30.68 31.11
N TRP A 217 29.62 30.64 29.77
CA TRP A 217 30.11 31.74 28.92
C TRP A 217 29.01 32.56 28.23
N SER A 218 27.74 32.17 28.32
CA SER A 218 26.57 32.89 27.80
C SER A 218 26.71 33.34 26.35
N LYS A 219 27.31 32.51 25.49
CA LYS A 219 27.35 32.83 24.05
C LYS A 219 26.07 32.30 23.41
N ARG A 220 25.46 33.10 22.53
CA ARG A 220 24.25 32.68 21.83
C ARG A 220 24.59 31.45 20.98
N THR A 221 23.83 30.38 21.23
CA THR A 221 23.93 29.02 20.65
C THR A 221 25.16 28.20 21.05
N ILE A 222 25.44 28.10 22.35
CA ILE A 222 26.26 27.00 22.88
C ILE A 222 25.35 25.92 23.49
N GLU A 223 25.50 24.70 23.00
CA GLU A 223 24.92 23.50 23.60
C GLU A 223 26.05 22.64 24.16
N LEU A 224 25.91 22.20 25.41
CA LEU A 224 26.83 21.27 26.04
C LEU A 224 26.17 19.90 26.11
N THR A 225 26.92 18.87 25.75
CA THR A 225 26.49 17.48 25.97
C THR A 225 27.44 16.84 26.96
N VAL A 226 26.92 16.45 28.12
CA VAL A 226 27.66 15.66 29.12
C VAL A 226 27.34 14.20 28.88
N THR A 227 28.39 13.38 28.75
CA THR A 227 28.23 11.93 28.70
C THR A 227 28.80 11.38 29.99
N ASN A 228 27.91 11.07 30.93
CA ASN A 228 28.20 10.17 32.04
C ASN A 228 27.60 8.81 31.70
N GLY A 229 28.13 7.71 32.25
CA GLY A 229 27.69 6.35 31.91
C GLY A 229 26.19 6.06 32.11
N ASN A 230 25.43 7.03 32.65
CA ASN A 230 24.00 6.95 32.94
C ASN A 230 23.14 7.83 32.00
N GLY A 231 23.74 8.61 31.09
CA GLY A 231 23.02 9.44 30.13
C GLY A 231 22.48 10.78 30.65
N ASP A 232 22.75 11.15 31.90
CA ASP A 232 22.19 12.35 32.52
C ASP A 232 22.87 13.64 32.02
N ALA A 233 22.09 14.72 31.90
CA ALA A 233 22.56 16.04 31.49
C ALA A 233 23.60 16.66 32.44
N SER A 234 23.65 16.22 33.69
CA SER A 234 24.71 16.58 34.65
C SER A 234 25.13 15.34 35.41
N TYR A 235 26.42 15.21 35.69
CA TYR A 235 26.97 14.12 36.48
C TYR A 235 27.30 14.61 37.88
N SER A 236 26.69 14.01 38.88
CA SER A 236 26.95 14.39 40.26
C SER A 236 27.35 13.21 41.10
N VAL A 237 28.38 13.40 41.92
CA VAL A 237 29.03 12.32 42.65
C VAL A 237 29.53 12.83 43.99
N GLU A 238 29.37 11.97 44.98
CA GLU A 238 29.91 12.19 46.32
C GLU A 238 31.31 11.59 46.41
N ALA A 239 32.24 12.31 47.03
CA ALA A 239 33.63 11.91 47.18
C ALA A 239 34.09 12.08 48.63
N GLU A 240 34.96 11.18 49.10
CA GLU A 240 35.54 11.29 50.45
C GLU A 240 36.35 12.58 50.60
N LYS A 241 36.03 13.33 51.65
CA LYS A 241 36.66 14.62 51.94
C LYS A 241 38.12 14.42 52.32
N GLY A 242 39.01 15.19 51.71
CA GLY A 242 40.45 15.14 51.95
C GLY A 242 41.19 14.06 51.16
N LYS A 243 40.50 13.31 50.30
CA LYS A 243 41.10 12.30 49.42
C LYS A 243 41.08 12.72 47.95
N PRO A 244 41.98 12.19 47.11
CA PRO A 244 41.87 12.28 45.65
C PRO A 244 40.54 11.73 45.15
N TYR A 245 40.03 12.29 44.05
CA TYR A 245 38.82 11.80 43.40
C TYR A 245 39.15 10.53 42.60
N THR A 246 38.46 9.44 42.92
CA THR A 246 38.65 8.13 42.28
C THR A 246 37.52 7.74 41.33
N GLY A 247 36.47 8.56 41.23
CA GLY A 247 35.37 8.33 40.31
C GLY A 247 35.72 8.67 38.86
N THR A 248 34.79 8.39 37.96
CA THR A 248 34.95 8.67 36.53
C THR A 248 34.68 10.15 36.25
N VAL A 249 35.64 10.85 35.66
CA VAL A 249 35.41 12.22 35.15
C VAL A 249 34.64 12.12 33.82
N PRO A 250 33.46 12.73 33.70
CA PRO A 250 32.68 12.65 32.46
C PRO A 250 33.34 13.46 31.34
N THR A 251 33.07 13.07 30.11
CA THR A 251 33.45 13.84 28.93
C THR A 251 32.35 14.83 28.56
N ALA A 252 32.73 15.98 28.01
CA ALA A 252 31.77 16.95 27.49
C ALA A 252 32.10 17.35 26.04
N THR A 253 31.06 17.59 25.26
CA THR A 253 31.16 18.18 23.92
C THR A 253 30.57 19.59 23.96
N ILE A 254 31.34 20.57 23.47
CA ILE A 254 30.91 21.95 23.30
C ILE A 254 30.51 22.14 21.84
N ILE A 255 29.26 22.54 21.62
CA ILE A 255 28.71 22.83 20.30
C ILE A 255 28.58 24.34 20.18
N THR A 256 29.10 24.95 19.13
CA THR A 256 28.95 26.38 18.85
C THR A 256 28.69 26.57 17.37
N ASP A 257 27.53 27.11 17.01
CA ASP A 257 27.09 27.25 15.60
C ASP A 257 27.25 25.94 14.80
N GLY A 258 26.88 24.81 15.42
CA GLY A 258 26.97 23.46 14.85
C GLY A 258 28.37 22.82 14.87
N ALA A 259 29.44 23.59 15.13
CA ALA A 259 30.79 23.05 15.29
C ALA A 259 30.97 22.39 16.66
N ARG A 260 31.41 21.13 16.68
CA ARG A 260 31.54 20.31 17.89
C ARG A 260 33.00 20.16 18.26
N LYS A 261 33.34 20.40 19.53
CA LYS A 261 34.68 20.18 20.07
C LYS A 261 34.60 19.47 21.42
N THR A 262 35.54 18.59 21.69
CA THR A 262 35.64 17.92 22.99
C THR A 262 36.27 18.84 24.02
N ALA A 263 35.63 18.96 25.18
CA ALA A 263 36.19 19.67 26.32
C ALA A 263 37.38 18.88 26.89
N GLN A 264 38.48 19.59 27.15
CA GLN A 264 39.71 19.03 27.69
C GLN A 264 39.78 19.18 29.21
N ASN A 265 39.04 20.13 29.78
CA ASN A 265 39.06 20.42 31.19
C ASN A 265 37.65 20.73 31.72
N TRP A 266 37.54 20.69 33.04
CA TRP A 266 36.38 21.12 33.79
C TRP A 266 36.83 22.24 34.74
N VAL A 267 36.15 23.38 34.78
CA VAL A 267 36.56 24.55 35.59
C VAL A 267 35.46 25.01 36.52
N LYS A 268 35.80 25.62 37.66
CA LYS A 268 34.82 26.28 38.54
C LYS A 268 34.20 27.51 37.86
N SER A 269 33.20 28.09 38.51
CA SER A 269 32.53 29.32 38.05
C SER A 269 33.46 30.53 37.85
N ASP A 270 34.67 30.50 38.44
CA ASP A 270 35.72 31.49 38.23
C ASP A 270 36.43 31.41 36.86
N LYS A 271 36.08 30.41 36.03
CA LYS A 271 36.62 30.15 34.68
C LYS A 271 38.11 29.82 34.63
N LYS A 272 38.75 29.57 35.77
CA LYS A 272 40.21 29.41 35.87
C LYS A 272 40.62 28.17 36.62
N THR A 273 39.92 27.85 37.70
CA THR A 273 40.28 26.74 38.59
C THR A 273 39.85 25.42 37.97
N LYS A 274 40.83 24.66 37.44
CA LYS A 274 40.61 23.36 36.82
C LYS A 274 40.33 22.28 37.86
N PHE A 275 39.46 21.35 37.51
CA PHE A 275 39.28 20.11 38.22
C PHE A 275 40.55 19.26 38.08
N ASP A 276 41.05 18.74 39.19
CA ASP A 276 42.21 17.85 39.25
C ASP A 276 41.86 16.67 40.14
N ALA A 277 41.60 15.52 39.50
CA ALA A 277 41.21 14.30 40.20
C ALA A 277 42.30 13.80 41.17
N SER A 278 43.58 14.13 40.92
CA SER A 278 44.70 13.69 41.75
C SER A 278 44.81 14.43 43.10
N LYS A 279 44.09 15.55 43.26
CA LYS A 279 44.14 16.40 44.46
C LYS A 279 43.05 16.04 45.46
N ALA A 280 43.34 16.31 46.73
CA ALA A 280 42.38 16.15 47.82
C ALA A 280 41.16 17.06 47.62
N GLN A 281 39.96 16.46 47.63
CA GLN A 281 38.69 17.17 47.49
C GLN A 281 38.21 17.65 48.87
N ASN A 282 38.22 18.97 49.10
CA ASN A 282 38.00 19.54 50.44
C ASN A 282 36.69 20.33 50.58
N GLU A 283 36.06 20.68 49.45
CA GLU A 283 34.82 21.46 49.39
C GLU A 283 33.95 20.97 48.24
N SER A 284 32.62 21.04 48.41
CA SER A 284 31.67 20.77 47.34
C SER A 284 31.76 21.84 46.26
N ALA A 285 31.71 21.44 44.99
CA ALA A 285 31.87 22.36 43.87
C ALA A 285 31.16 21.88 42.59
N THR A 286 30.75 22.86 41.79
CA THR A 286 30.25 22.64 40.42
C THR A 286 31.31 23.06 39.42
N TYR A 287 31.53 22.20 38.43
CA TYR A 287 32.48 22.39 37.35
C TYR A 287 31.77 22.40 35.99
N TYR A 288 32.27 23.28 35.11
CA TYR A 288 31.76 23.58 33.79
C TYR A 288 32.80 23.19 32.73
N ALA A 289 32.36 22.63 31.62
CA ALA A 289 33.26 22.18 30.54
C ALA A 289 34.04 23.36 29.95
N ALA A 290 35.37 23.25 29.84
CA ALA A 290 36.25 24.31 29.36
C ALA A 290 37.47 23.76 28.63
N ASP A 291 38.16 24.64 27.89
CA ASP A 291 39.27 24.31 26.99
C ASP A 291 38.87 23.24 25.96
N THR A 292 39.15 23.47 24.69
CA THR A 292 38.68 22.54 23.64
C THR A 292 39.84 21.98 22.85
N THR A 293 39.63 20.83 22.23
CA THR A 293 40.50 20.36 21.15
C THR A 293 40.52 21.34 19.98
N ASP A 294 41.61 21.33 19.22
CA ASP A 294 41.64 21.99 17.90
C ASP A 294 40.80 21.23 16.87
N THR A 295 40.62 19.92 17.08
CA THR A 295 39.74 19.07 16.28
C THR A 295 38.29 19.55 16.38
N VAL A 296 37.70 19.80 15.22
CA VAL A 296 36.29 20.18 15.04
C VAL A 296 35.58 19.04 14.33
N SER A 297 34.41 18.65 14.82
CA SER A 297 33.51 17.73 14.13
C SER A 297 32.15 18.37 13.88
N TYR A 298 31.41 17.81 12.92
CA TYR A 298 30.05 18.24 12.58
C TYR A 298 29.11 17.04 12.56
N LYS A 299 27.83 17.30 12.83
CA LYS A 299 26.78 16.28 12.77
C LYS A 299 26.23 16.16 11.35
N VAL A 300 26.14 14.93 10.86
CA VAL A 300 25.38 14.56 9.67
C VAL A 300 24.14 13.80 10.13
N SER A 301 22.97 14.40 9.95
CA SER A 301 21.68 13.84 10.38
C SER A 301 20.91 13.29 9.19
N PHE A 302 20.22 12.17 9.40
CA PHE A 302 19.43 11.49 8.39
C PHE A 302 17.95 11.50 8.78
N ALA A 303 17.08 11.81 7.83
CA ALA A 303 15.63 11.76 8.00
C ALA A 303 15.01 10.90 6.89
N THR A 304 14.20 9.91 7.26
CA THR A 304 13.54 8.99 6.32
C THR A 304 12.06 9.33 6.13
N GLY A 305 11.34 9.59 7.23
CA GLY A 305 9.92 9.87 7.28
C GLY A 305 9.33 9.38 8.62
N SER A 306 8.00 9.30 8.74
CA SER A 306 7.35 8.71 9.91
C SER A 306 7.12 7.20 9.69
N GLU A 307 7.43 6.36 10.68
CA GLU A 307 7.17 4.91 10.62
C GLU A 307 5.68 4.59 10.42
N GLU A 308 4.78 5.44 10.95
CA GLU A 308 3.33 5.32 10.74
C GLU A 308 2.94 5.39 9.26
N ASN A 309 3.72 6.12 8.46
CA ASN A 309 3.55 6.24 7.02
C ASN A 309 4.37 5.20 6.24
N GLY A 310 4.90 4.17 6.92
CA GLY A 310 5.56 3.03 6.31
C GLY A 310 7.05 3.22 5.97
N TYR A 311 7.69 4.30 6.44
CA TYR A 311 9.12 4.50 6.28
C TYR A 311 9.90 3.61 7.26
N SER A 312 11.10 3.18 6.89
CA SER A 312 12.04 2.57 7.83
C SER A 312 12.54 3.60 8.84
N GLU A 313 12.97 3.11 10.00
CA GLU A 313 13.66 3.91 11.01
C GLU A 313 14.81 4.71 10.38
N ALA A 314 14.99 5.95 10.85
CA ALA A 314 16.04 6.82 10.35
C ALA A 314 17.42 6.32 10.83
N PRO A 315 18.44 6.27 9.96
CA PRO A 315 19.79 5.92 10.38
C PRO A 315 20.31 6.85 11.48
N GLU A 316 21.12 6.30 12.38
CA GLU A 316 21.78 7.09 13.42
C GLU A 316 22.63 8.22 12.80
N ALA A 317 22.61 9.37 13.48
CA ALA A 317 23.40 10.51 13.06
C ALA A 317 24.90 10.25 13.24
N GLN A 318 25.70 10.73 12.28
CA GLN A 318 27.15 10.57 12.31
C GLN A 318 27.83 11.85 12.81
N ILE A 319 28.88 11.69 13.64
CA ILE A 319 29.76 12.78 14.05
C ILE A 319 31.06 12.65 13.26
N VAL A 320 31.31 13.58 12.35
CA VAL A 320 32.40 13.52 11.37
C VAL A 320 33.37 14.67 11.60
N GLU A 321 34.67 14.37 11.71
CA GLU A 321 35.72 15.38 11.80
C GLU A 321 35.72 16.27 10.53
N SER A 322 35.89 17.57 10.72
CA SER A 322 35.91 18.56 9.65
C SER A 322 36.96 18.21 8.58
N GLY A 323 36.53 18.19 7.31
CA GLY A 323 37.35 17.80 6.16
C GLY A 323 37.38 16.29 5.87
N LYS A 324 36.77 15.44 6.71
CA LYS A 324 36.56 14.01 6.44
C LYS A 324 35.21 13.76 5.78
N THR A 325 34.99 12.57 5.25
CA THR A 325 33.75 12.17 4.59
C THR A 325 32.82 11.41 5.53
N ALA A 326 31.51 11.61 5.40
CA ALA A 326 30.52 10.77 6.08
C ALA A 326 30.41 9.40 5.38
N SER A 327 30.00 8.37 6.13
CA SER A 327 29.71 7.05 5.55
C SER A 327 28.27 6.99 5.06
N ALA A 328 28.02 6.41 3.89
CA ALA A 328 26.65 6.19 3.43
C ALA A 328 25.98 5.14 4.34
N PRO A 329 24.81 5.43 4.92
CA PRO A 329 24.05 4.43 5.68
C PRO A 329 23.43 3.38 4.74
N ALA A 330 22.85 2.33 5.31
CA ALA A 330 22.02 1.40 4.55
C ALA A 330 20.84 2.14 3.90
N ASP A 331 20.45 1.70 2.69
CA ASP A 331 19.36 2.31 1.95
C ASP A 331 18.05 2.19 2.74
N PRO A 332 17.37 3.30 3.07
CA PRO A 332 16.10 3.26 3.77
C PRO A 332 15.01 2.71 2.85
N THR A 333 13.93 2.22 3.44
CA THR A 333 12.80 1.65 2.69
C THR A 333 11.52 2.41 2.96
N LEU A 334 10.64 2.47 1.96
CA LEU A 334 9.26 2.92 2.09
C LEU A 334 8.35 1.76 1.71
N LYS A 335 7.47 1.33 2.64
CA LYS A 335 6.54 0.22 2.43
C LYS A 335 5.63 0.50 1.23
N THR A 336 5.31 -0.55 0.50
CA THR A 336 4.29 -0.53 -0.56
C THR A 336 2.94 -0.14 0.02
N ASP A 337 2.23 0.78 -0.64
CA ASP A 337 0.85 1.13 -0.30
C ASP A 337 -0.14 0.58 -1.33
N ASP A 338 -1.40 1.00 -1.25
CA ASP A 338 -2.47 0.51 -2.14
C ASP A 338 -2.28 0.87 -3.61
N ASN A 339 -1.44 1.86 -3.94
CA ASN A 339 -1.28 2.40 -5.28
C ASN A 339 0.15 2.27 -5.81
N TYR A 340 1.16 2.27 -4.95
CA TYR A 340 2.55 2.46 -5.35
C TYR A 340 3.52 1.53 -4.62
N LYS A 341 4.52 1.05 -5.39
CA LYS A 341 5.80 0.57 -4.87
C LYS A 341 6.84 1.66 -5.02
N TYR A 342 7.77 1.70 -4.09
CA TYR A 342 8.76 2.76 -3.98
C TYR A 342 10.16 2.19 -4.10
N GLU A 343 11.07 2.98 -4.63
CA GLU A 343 12.51 2.72 -4.62
C GLU A 343 13.26 3.93 -4.07
N PHE A 344 14.30 3.67 -3.29
CA PHE A 344 15.16 4.71 -2.75
C PHE A 344 16.04 5.30 -3.84
N VAL A 345 16.07 6.64 -3.95
CA VAL A 345 16.81 7.35 -5.00
C VAL A 345 18.08 7.99 -4.46
N GLY A 346 18.10 8.34 -3.17
CA GLY A 346 19.25 8.91 -2.51
C GLY A 346 18.92 9.86 -1.36
N TRP A 347 19.97 10.37 -0.76
CA TRP A 347 19.94 11.38 0.29
C TRP A 347 20.07 12.78 -0.32
N TYR A 348 19.22 13.71 0.12
CA TYR A 348 19.16 15.07 -0.41
C TYR A 348 19.36 16.10 0.71
N THR A 349 20.10 17.16 0.44
CA THR A 349 20.26 18.30 1.37
C THR A 349 18.96 19.10 1.48
N GLN A 350 18.87 20.02 2.45
CA GLN A 350 17.74 20.95 2.58
C GLN A 350 17.48 21.80 1.31
N ASP A 351 18.54 22.14 0.55
CA ASP A 351 18.42 22.83 -0.75
C ASP A 351 18.02 21.91 -1.93
N ASP A 352 17.53 20.71 -1.63
CA ASP A 352 17.09 19.69 -2.57
C ASP A 352 18.16 19.22 -3.58
N LYS A 353 19.42 19.18 -3.15
CA LYS A 353 20.52 18.63 -3.94
C LYS A 353 20.86 17.24 -3.45
N LYS A 354 20.96 16.28 -4.38
CA LYS A 354 21.42 14.94 -4.07
C LYS A 354 22.83 15.01 -3.49
N TYR A 355 23.00 14.44 -2.29
CA TYR A 355 24.25 14.45 -1.55
C TYR A 355 25.17 13.32 -2.05
N ASP A 356 26.44 13.66 -2.21
CA ASP A 356 27.51 12.72 -2.56
C ASP A 356 28.40 12.52 -1.33
N PHE A 357 28.45 11.29 -0.81
CA PHE A 357 29.20 10.93 0.39
C PHE A 357 30.72 10.97 0.19
N SER A 358 31.20 11.20 -1.04
CA SER A 358 32.62 11.50 -1.29
C SER A 358 32.99 12.95 -0.95
N ASN A 359 32.01 13.83 -0.72
CA ASN A 359 32.27 15.22 -0.34
C ASN A 359 32.69 15.35 1.13
N PRO A 360 33.71 16.18 1.42
CA PRO A 360 34.13 16.43 2.80
C PRO A 360 33.05 17.19 3.58
N VAL A 361 32.89 16.83 4.85
CA VAL A 361 32.00 17.51 5.80
C VAL A 361 32.74 18.72 6.36
N THR A 362 32.23 19.92 6.11
CA THR A 362 32.83 21.18 6.62
C THR A 362 31.84 22.01 7.45
N GLY A 363 30.67 21.45 7.74
CA GLY A 363 29.56 22.06 8.46
C GLY A 363 28.52 21.01 8.82
N GLU A 364 27.49 21.38 9.59
CA GLU A 364 26.37 20.46 9.85
C GLU A 364 25.59 20.20 8.56
N ILE A 365 25.18 18.94 8.38
CA ILE A 365 24.45 18.50 7.19
C ILE A 365 23.18 17.77 7.65
N SER A 366 22.03 18.23 7.18
CA SER A 366 20.77 17.52 7.32
C SER A 366 20.38 16.92 5.98
N LEU A 367 20.23 15.60 5.95
CA LEU A 367 19.93 14.81 4.78
C LEU A 367 18.54 14.18 4.89
N GLN A 368 17.74 14.34 3.85
CA GLN A 368 16.42 13.75 3.72
C GLN A 368 16.46 12.64 2.67
N ALA A 369 15.95 11.46 3.01
CA ALA A 369 15.75 10.38 2.06
C ALA A 369 14.68 10.77 1.06
N LYS A 370 14.93 10.53 -0.22
CA LYS A 370 13.94 10.66 -1.29
C LYS A 370 13.76 9.35 -2.04
N PHE A 371 12.52 9.11 -2.41
CA PHE A 371 12.07 7.92 -3.12
C PHE A 371 11.45 8.32 -4.46
N LYS A 372 11.32 7.36 -5.37
CA LYS A 372 10.45 7.46 -6.56
C LYS A 372 9.52 6.26 -6.59
N VAL A 373 8.37 6.41 -7.25
CA VAL A 373 7.49 5.29 -7.54
C VAL A 373 8.17 4.40 -8.57
N SER A 374 8.40 3.13 -8.22
CA SER A 374 9.01 2.12 -9.08
C SER A 374 7.96 1.30 -9.82
N GLU A 375 6.81 1.06 -9.20
CA GLU A 375 5.65 0.41 -9.83
C GLU A 375 4.36 1.09 -9.36
N VAL A 376 3.39 1.19 -10.26
CA VAL A 376 2.03 1.65 -9.95
C VAL A 376 1.05 0.49 -10.09
N LYS A 377 0.05 0.44 -9.23
CA LYS A 377 -1.01 -0.57 -9.29
C LYS A 377 -2.03 -0.17 -10.36
N LEU A 378 -2.21 -1.04 -11.34
CA LEU A 378 -3.29 -0.94 -12.32
C LEU A 378 -4.47 -1.79 -11.85
N THR A 379 -5.67 -1.24 -11.98
CA THR A 379 -6.91 -1.94 -11.64
C THR A 379 -7.72 -2.18 -12.91
N PHE A 380 -8.07 -3.42 -13.18
CA PHE A 380 -8.87 -3.82 -14.34
C PHE A 380 -10.26 -4.23 -13.88
N LYS A 381 -11.27 -3.44 -14.25
CA LYS A 381 -12.67 -3.68 -13.91
C LYS A 381 -13.41 -4.25 -15.11
N SER A 382 -14.23 -5.27 -14.87
CA SER A 382 -15.09 -5.87 -15.89
C SER A 382 -16.12 -4.93 -16.50
N GLY A 383 -16.43 -3.78 -15.89
CA GLY A 383 -17.33 -2.78 -16.47
C GLY A 383 -18.83 -3.11 -16.44
N TYR A 384 -19.24 -4.18 -15.74
CA TYR A 384 -20.65 -4.50 -15.51
C TYR A 384 -20.92 -4.93 -14.06
N ARG A 385 -22.18 -4.85 -13.63
CA ARG A 385 -22.58 -5.14 -12.25
C ARG A 385 -22.32 -6.59 -11.89
N GLY A 386 -21.49 -6.83 -10.87
CA GLY A 386 -21.17 -8.16 -10.35
C GLY A 386 -20.02 -8.88 -11.07
N GLY A 387 -19.32 -8.24 -12.00
CA GLY A 387 -18.13 -8.82 -12.60
C GLY A 387 -16.85 -8.60 -11.80
N GLU A 388 -15.80 -9.32 -12.18
CA GLU A 388 -14.54 -9.40 -11.43
C GLU A 388 -13.68 -8.13 -11.57
N THR A 389 -12.82 -7.91 -10.57
CA THR A 389 -11.77 -6.89 -10.59
C THR A 389 -10.43 -7.58 -10.36
N THR A 390 -9.48 -7.32 -11.24
CA THR A 390 -8.11 -7.81 -11.09
C THR A 390 -7.15 -6.64 -10.98
N GLU A 391 -6.00 -6.87 -10.36
CA GLU A 391 -5.00 -5.83 -10.11
C GLU A 391 -3.62 -6.36 -10.48
N ALA A 392 -2.79 -5.51 -11.06
CA ALA A 392 -1.41 -5.85 -11.41
C ALA A 392 -0.47 -4.67 -11.12
N TRP A 393 0.75 -4.99 -10.68
CA TRP A 393 1.79 -3.99 -10.52
C TRP A 393 2.51 -3.73 -11.85
N PHE A 394 2.69 -2.45 -12.18
CA PHE A 394 3.18 -2.02 -13.47
C PHE A 394 4.35 -1.04 -13.35
N LYS A 395 5.47 -1.37 -14.01
CA LYS A 395 6.74 -0.63 -13.97
C LYS A 395 6.99 0.30 -15.17
N GLY A 396 6.02 0.42 -16.08
CA GLY A 396 6.21 1.01 -17.41
C GLY A 396 6.42 -0.06 -18.50
N GLY A 397 6.12 0.29 -19.74
CA GLY A 397 6.13 -0.62 -20.90
C GLY A 397 4.73 -0.85 -21.46
N VAL A 398 4.51 -1.97 -22.13
CA VAL A 398 3.19 -2.34 -22.67
C VAL A 398 2.33 -2.89 -21.53
N VAL A 399 1.08 -2.45 -21.42
CA VAL A 399 0.13 -2.96 -20.44
C VAL A 399 -0.37 -4.33 -20.88
N ASP A 400 -0.27 -5.32 -20.00
CA ASP A 400 -0.84 -6.64 -20.22
C ASP A 400 -2.30 -6.65 -19.74
N PHE A 401 -3.23 -6.56 -20.68
CA PHE A 401 -4.65 -6.51 -20.36
C PHE A 401 -5.21 -7.92 -20.13
N PRO A 402 -5.97 -8.14 -19.04
CA PRO A 402 -6.53 -9.46 -18.76
C PRO A 402 -7.55 -9.84 -19.84
N ALA A 403 -7.49 -11.09 -20.31
CA ALA A 403 -8.54 -11.66 -21.15
C ALA A 403 -9.80 -11.88 -20.31
N LEU A 404 -10.86 -11.11 -20.58
CA LEU A 404 -12.16 -11.26 -19.93
C LEU A 404 -13.18 -11.89 -20.88
N THR A 405 -14.07 -12.72 -20.34
CA THR A 405 -15.20 -13.30 -21.05
C THR A 405 -16.52 -12.95 -20.36
N ARG A 406 -17.58 -12.73 -21.13
CA ARG A 406 -18.93 -12.46 -20.63
C ARG A 406 -19.94 -13.12 -21.55
N ASP A 407 -20.80 -14.00 -21.01
CA ASP A 407 -21.80 -14.70 -21.80
C ASP A 407 -22.74 -13.73 -22.53
N GLY A 408 -22.85 -13.87 -23.86
CA GLY A 408 -23.71 -13.03 -24.70
C GLY A 408 -23.12 -11.66 -25.07
N TYR A 409 -21.84 -11.41 -24.77
CA TYR A 409 -21.18 -10.14 -25.05
C TYR A 409 -19.73 -10.33 -25.53
N THR A 410 -19.33 -9.52 -26.51
CA THR A 410 -17.96 -9.43 -27.01
C THR A 410 -17.23 -8.24 -26.39
N LEU A 411 -15.99 -8.46 -25.92
CA LEU A 411 -15.14 -7.41 -25.38
C LEU A 411 -14.61 -6.53 -26.53
N LEU A 412 -14.97 -5.25 -26.53
CA LEU A 412 -14.49 -4.27 -27.53
C LEU A 412 -13.12 -3.69 -27.18
N GLY A 413 -12.76 -3.66 -25.90
CA GLY A 413 -11.51 -3.07 -25.41
C GLY A 413 -11.66 -2.48 -24.02
N TRP A 414 -10.77 -1.55 -23.67
CA TRP A 414 -10.66 -0.98 -22.33
C TRP A 414 -10.73 0.55 -22.37
N THR A 415 -11.36 1.16 -21.36
CA THR A 415 -11.34 2.61 -21.14
C THR A 415 -10.48 2.98 -19.93
N PRO A 416 -9.66 4.05 -19.97
CA PRO A 416 -9.45 4.95 -21.11
C PRO A 416 -8.82 4.26 -22.33
N ALA A 417 -9.28 4.61 -23.53
CA ALA A 417 -8.80 3.99 -24.76
C ALA A 417 -7.46 4.61 -25.19
N PHE A 418 -6.48 3.77 -25.47
CA PHE A 418 -5.20 4.13 -26.07
C PHE A 418 -4.81 3.04 -27.08
N ALA A 419 -3.91 3.33 -28.01
CA ALA A 419 -3.52 2.36 -29.04
C ALA A 419 -2.86 1.13 -28.39
N ASP A 420 -3.40 -0.04 -28.66
CA ASP A 420 -2.90 -1.31 -28.12
C ASP A 420 -1.43 -1.53 -28.52
N GLY A 421 -0.64 -2.12 -27.63
CA GLY A 421 0.81 -2.23 -27.80
C GLY A 421 1.61 -0.92 -27.60
N THR A 422 0.97 0.22 -27.34
CA THR A 422 1.68 1.48 -27.03
C THR A 422 2.27 1.42 -25.63
N PRO A 423 3.60 1.62 -25.46
CA PRO A 423 4.20 1.60 -24.14
C PRO A 423 3.78 2.82 -23.33
N LEU A 424 3.31 2.59 -22.10
CA LEU A 424 3.12 3.63 -21.10
C LEU A 424 4.42 3.91 -20.36
N THR A 425 4.69 5.19 -20.10
CA THR A 425 5.81 5.65 -19.29
C THR A 425 5.31 5.98 -17.89
N LEU A 426 5.97 5.41 -16.88
CA LEU A 426 5.79 5.76 -15.49
C LEU A 426 6.68 6.96 -15.15
N ASN A 427 6.08 8.10 -14.82
CA ASN A 427 6.81 9.31 -14.46
C ASN A 427 6.65 9.57 -12.96
N SER A 428 7.77 9.63 -12.25
CA SER A 428 7.82 9.94 -10.82
C SER A 428 9.08 10.75 -10.52
N GLU A 429 8.92 11.87 -9.83
CA GLU A 429 10.04 12.71 -9.39
C GLU A 429 10.49 12.31 -7.97
N PRO A 430 11.80 12.40 -7.65
CA PRO A 430 12.29 12.13 -6.30
C PRO A 430 11.66 13.05 -5.25
N ALA A 431 10.95 12.46 -4.30
CA ALA A 431 10.30 13.18 -3.20
C ALA A 431 10.29 12.34 -1.91
N VAL A 432 9.94 12.97 -0.79
CA VAL A 432 9.76 12.24 0.49
C VAL A 432 8.57 11.28 0.35
N ALA A 433 7.43 11.80 -0.09
CA ALA A 433 6.23 11.03 -0.45
C ALA A 433 5.96 11.16 -1.95
N PRO A 434 6.62 10.36 -2.81
CA PRO A 434 6.50 10.51 -4.25
C PRO A 434 5.14 9.99 -4.73
N THR A 435 4.65 10.62 -5.79
CA THR A 435 3.52 10.11 -6.58
C THR A 435 3.99 9.82 -8.00
N ALA A 436 3.09 9.24 -8.80
CA ALA A 436 3.39 8.96 -10.20
C ALA A 436 2.25 9.35 -11.13
N THR A 437 2.63 9.61 -12.39
CA THR A 437 1.69 9.76 -13.49
C THR A 437 2.07 8.81 -14.63
N LEU A 438 1.07 8.25 -15.28
CA LEU A 438 1.24 7.46 -16.50
C LEU A 438 1.03 8.34 -17.71
N THR A 439 1.92 8.23 -18.69
CA THR A 439 1.80 8.94 -19.96
C THR A 439 2.10 8.02 -21.14
N TYR A 440 1.66 8.40 -22.34
CA TYR A 440 2.06 7.76 -23.59
C TYR A 440 2.38 8.82 -24.64
N LEU A 441 3.18 8.43 -25.65
CA LEU A 441 3.59 9.31 -26.74
C LEU A 441 2.69 9.08 -27.96
N VAL A 442 2.17 10.18 -28.53
CA VAL A 442 1.46 10.18 -29.81
C VAL A 442 2.28 10.94 -30.84
N PHE A 443 2.48 10.35 -32.02
CA PHE A 443 3.18 10.99 -33.13
C PHE A 443 2.19 11.70 -34.05
N MET A 444 2.31 13.04 -34.17
CA MET A 444 1.51 13.81 -35.14
C MET A 444 2.36 14.10 -36.39
N GLY A 445 2.34 13.17 -37.36
CA GLY A 445 3.12 13.27 -38.60
C GLY A 445 4.62 13.01 -38.41
N GLU A 446 5.47 13.56 -39.29
CA GLU A 446 6.92 13.27 -39.34
C GLU A 446 7.76 13.88 -38.18
N LYS A 447 7.14 14.73 -37.33
CA LYS A 447 7.49 15.12 -35.94
C LYS A 447 6.65 16.35 -35.57
N PRO A 448 5.88 16.35 -34.46
CA PRO A 448 6.34 16.17 -33.09
C PRO A 448 5.59 15.08 -32.29
N SER A 449 6.19 14.62 -31.20
CA SER A 449 5.57 13.72 -30.21
C SER A 449 4.84 14.52 -29.13
N VAL A 450 3.58 14.18 -28.85
CA VAL A 450 2.82 14.74 -27.73
C VAL A 450 2.72 13.69 -26.63
N THR A 451 3.12 14.06 -25.42
CA THR A 451 2.94 13.24 -24.21
C THR A 451 1.52 13.47 -23.69
N VAL A 452 0.71 12.42 -23.65
CA VAL A 452 -0.68 12.48 -23.18
C VAL A 452 -0.79 11.76 -21.84
N PRO A 453 -1.36 12.38 -20.79
CA PRO A 453 -1.59 11.72 -19.51
C PRO A 453 -2.71 10.69 -19.61
N VAL A 454 -2.54 9.58 -18.90
CA VAL A 454 -3.61 8.59 -18.70
C VAL A 454 -4.45 9.05 -17.52
N SER A 455 -5.76 9.25 -17.75
CA SER A 455 -6.69 9.67 -16.70
C SER A 455 -7.02 8.49 -15.77
N GLY A 456 -6.24 8.36 -14.69
CA GLY A 456 -6.38 7.31 -13.68
C GLY A 456 -5.66 5.99 -14.02
N THR A 457 -5.56 5.10 -13.04
CA THR A 457 -4.94 3.75 -13.16
C THR A 457 -5.98 2.63 -13.26
N ILE A 458 -7.25 3.00 -13.47
CA ILE A 458 -8.37 2.08 -13.56
C ILE A 458 -8.77 1.92 -15.02
N PHE A 459 -8.64 0.71 -15.54
CA PHE A 459 -9.11 0.32 -16.85
C PHE A 459 -10.45 -0.41 -16.73
N THR A 460 -11.44 0.00 -17.53
CA THR A 460 -12.78 -0.58 -17.51
C THR A 460 -13.12 -1.22 -18.85
N ALA A 461 -13.38 -2.52 -18.85
CA ALA A 461 -13.76 -3.26 -20.04
C ALA A 461 -15.05 -2.69 -20.68
N GLN A 462 -15.06 -2.56 -22.00
CA GLN A 462 -16.19 -2.13 -22.81
C GLN A 462 -16.74 -3.33 -23.58
N TRP A 463 -18.06 -3.50 -23.53
CA TRP A 463 -18.74 -4.67 -24.08
C TRP A 463 -19.76 -4.26 -25.14
N VAL A 464 -19.92 -5.09 -26.16
CA VAL A 464 -21.06 -5.05 -27.09
C VAL A 464 -21.83 -6.35 -26.96
N ALA A 465 -23.16 -6.31 -27.04
CA ALA A 465 -23.97 -7.52 -27.03
C ALA A 465 -23.71 -8.33 -28.32
N ASP A 466 -23.72 -9.66 -28.27
CA ASP A 466 -23.34 -10.49 -29.41
C ASP A 466 -24.29 -10.35 -30.62
N ASP A 467 -25.52 -9.89 -30.41
CA ASP A 467 -26.49 -9.51 -31.44
C ASP A 467 -26.19 -8.13 -32.04
N GLU A 468 -25.70 -7.17 -31.26
CA GLU A 468 -25.18 -5.88 -31.76
C GLU A 468 -23.74 -5.99 -32.32
N ALA A 469 -23.02 -7.07 -32.02
CA ALA A 469 -21.75 -7.45 -32.64
C ALA A 469 -21.95 -8.06 -34.04
N GLU A 470 -23.04 -7.72 -34.72
CA GLU A 470 -23.56 -8.36 -35.92
C GLU A 470 -22.63 -8.33 -37.15
N ASP A 471 -21.56 -7.56 -37.06
CA ASP A 471 -20.45 -7.47 -38.02
C ASP A 471 -19.23 -8.34 -37.65
N THR A 472 -19.43 -9.48 -36.99
CA THR A 472 -18.33 -10.40 -36.63
C THR A 472 -17.76 -11.14 -37.83
N LEU A 473 -16.46 -11.42 -37.80
CA LEU A 473 -15.74 -12.21 -38.81
C LEU A 473 -16.47 -13.51 -39.17
N THR A 474 -17.05 -14.19 -38.18
CA THR A 474 -17.82 -15.43 -38.35
C THR A 474 -19.12 -15.25 -39.14
N LYS A 475 -19.82 -14.11 -39.02
CA LYS A 475 -21.00 -13.79 -39.84
C LYS A 475 -20.59 -13.46 -41.27
N LEU A 476 -19.49 -12.72 -41.46
CA LEU A 476 -18.93 -12.43 -42.79
C LEU A 476 -18.34 -13.68 -43.46
N GLU A 477 -17.85 -14.67 -42.70
CA GLU A 477 -17.33 -15.95 -43.23
C GLU A 477 -18.43 -16.95 -43.64
N GLN A 478 -19.71 -16.60 -43.47
CA GLN A 478 -20.80 -17.45 -43.92
C GLN A 478 -20.70 -17.75 -45.42
N LYS A 479 -21.06 -18.99 -45.79
CA LYS A 479 -20.91 -19.49 -47.16
C LYS A 479 -21.78 -18.66 -48.11
N VAL A 480 -21.14 -17.99 -49.06
CA VAL A 480 -21.80 -17.36 -50.20
C VAL A 480 -22.47 -18.43 -51.07
N ALA A 481 -23.78 -18.30 -51.27
CA ALA A 481 -24.57 -19.19 -52.09
C ALA A 481 -24.23 -18.99 -53.58
N LYS A 482 -23.66 -20.02 -54.21
CA LYS A 482 -23.20 -19.97 -55.61
C LYS A 482 -24.31 -19.60 -56.60
N ASP A 483 -25.55 -20.01 -56.32
CA ASP A 483 -26.72 -19.77 -57.17
C ASP A 483 -27.26 -18.34 -57.11
N LYS A 484 -26.78 -17.53 -56.15
CA LYS A 484 -27.20 -16.14 -55.93
C LYS A 484 -26.27 -15.10 -56.53
N VAL A 485 -25.13 -15.53 -57.05
CA VAL A 485 -24.08 -14.67 -57.63
C VAL A 485 -23.64 -15.21 -58.99
N THR A 486 -23.03 -14.36 -59.82
CA THR A 486 -22.52 -14.81 -61.13
C THR A 486 -21.38 -15.82 -60.96
N GLU A 487 -21.26 -16.75 -61.91
CA GLU A 487 -20.20 -17.77 -61.87
C GLU A 487 -18.79 -17.15 -61.88
N GLU A 488 -18.61 -16.06 -62.63
CA GLU A 488 -17.35 -15.32 -62.72
C GLU A 488 -16.98 -14.65 -61.40
N SER A 489 -17.92 -13.91 -60.78
CA SER A 489 -17.66 -13.29 -59.47
C SER A 489 -17.46 -14.32 -58.36
N TYR A 490 -18.13 -15.47 -58.44
CA TYR A 490 -17.94 -16.55 -57.48
C TYR A 490 -16.54 -17.18 -57.57
N LYS A 491 -16.03 -17.41 -58.79
CA LYS A 491 -14.65 -17.90 -58.99
C LYS A 491 -13.62 -16.91 -58.43
N GLN A 492 -13.83 -15.61 -58.63
CA GLN A 492 -12.96 -14.58 -58.05
C GLN A 492 -13.04 -14.57 -56.52
N TYR A 493 -14.24 -14.64 -55.95
CA TYR A 493 -14.45 -14.77 -54.51
C TYR A 493 -13.72 -15.99 -53.93
N GLN A 494 -13.81 -17.16 -54.57
CA GLN A 494 -13.10 -18.36 -54.12
C GLN A 494 -11.58 -18.16 -54.09
N SER A 495 -11.02 -17.46 -55.09
CA SER A 495 -9.59 -17.14 -55.12
C SER A 495 -9.21 -16.19 -53.99
N ASP A 496 -9.88 -15.05 -53.89
CA ASP A 496 -9.55 -14.03 -52.89
C ASP A 496 -9.79 -14.54 -51.45
N PHE A 497 -10.80 -15.39 -51.26
CA PHE A 497 -11.10 -16.02 -49.97
C PHE A 497 -9.97 -16.96 -49.53
N GLN A 498 -9.27 -17.63 -50.44
CA GLN A 498 -8.08 -18.43 -50.08
C GLN A 498 -6.92 -17.54 -49.60
N ASP A 499 -6.76 -16.34 -50.15
CA ASP A 499 -5.75 -15.39 -49.68
C ASP A 499 -6.13 -14.78 -48.32
N TYR A 500 -7.42 -14.58 -48.07
CA TYR A 500 -7.95 -14.27 -46.74
C TYR A 500 -7.66 -15.38 -45.73
N LEU A 501 -7.90 -16.66 -46.08
CA LEU A 501 -7.62 -17.79 -45.18
C LEU A 501 -6.12 -17.86 -44.81
N LYS A 502 -5.21 -17.61 -45.77
CA LYS A 502 -3.77 -17.53 -45.48
C LYS A 502 -3.43 -16.37 -44.54
N ALA A 503 -4.05 -15.21 -44.73
CA ALA A 503 -3.85 -14.05 -43.85
C ALA A 503 -4.38 -14.33 -42.43
N LYS A 504 -5.54 -15.00 -42.33
CA LYS A 504 -6.14 -15.43 -41.07
C LYS A 504 -5.26 -16.44 -40.33
N ASP A 505 -4.79 -17.48 -41.03
CA ASP A 505 -3.92 -18.51 -40.45
C ASP A 505 -2.62 -17.88 -39.90
N LYS A 506 -2.02 -16.94 -40.64
CA LYS A 506 -0.83 -16.20 -40.21
C LYS A 506 -1.10 -15.33 -38.97
N ALA A 507 -2.23 -14.61 -38.94
CA ALA A 507 -2.61 -13.79 -37.79
C ALA A 507 -2.98 -14.63 -36.56
N ALA A 508 -3.37 -15.89 -36.74
CA ALA A 508 -3.74 -16.79 -35.65
C ALA A 508 -2.52 -17.42 -34.93
N GLU A 509 -1.30 -17.35 -35.48
CA GLU A 509 -0.10 -18.00 -34.93
C GLU A 509 0.23 -17.57 -33.49
N ASN A 510 -0.17 -16.35 -33.09
CA ASN A 510 0.02 -15.81 -31.73
C ASN A 510 -1.27 -15.25 -31.10
N GLY A 511 -2.45 -15.59 -31.63
CA GLY A 511 -3.72 -14.93 -31.31
C GLY A 511 -3.89 -13.59 -32.03
N TYR A 512 -5.14 -13.14 -32.23
CA TYR A 512 -5.43 -11.92 -32.99
C TYR A 512 -5.24 -10.66 -32.13
N THR A 513 -4.48 -9.69 -32.63
CA THR A 513 -4.57 -8.31 -32.15
C THR A 513 -5.83 -7.61 -32.69
N VAL A 514 -6.24 -6.49 -32.07
CA VAL A 514 -7.41 -5.71 -32.53
C VAL A 514 -7.24 -5.20 -33.95
N ASP A 515 -6.04 -4.72 -34.31
CA ASP A 515 -5.73 -4.22 -35.64
C ASP A 515 -5.71 -5.34 -36.69
N GLU A 516 -5.20 -6.52 -36.35
CA GLU A 516 -5.24 -7.70 -37.23
C GLU A 516 -6.67 -8.19 -37.45
N TYR A 517 -7.48 -8.21 -36.39
CA TYR A 517 -8.89 -8.59 -36.48
C TYR A 517 -9.69 -7.60 -37.33
N ALA A 518 -9.47 -6.28 -37.15
CA ALA A 518 -10.07 -5.24 -37.98
C ALA A 518 -9.62 -5.33 -39.45
N ALA A 519 -8.34 -5.64 -39.69
CA ALA A 519 -7.81 -5.83 -41.04
C ALA A 519 -8.44 -7.06 -41.73
N LEU A 520 -8.64 -8.16 -41.00
CA LEU A 520 -9.30 -9.37 -41.52
C LEU A 520 -10.78 -9.12 -41.87
N ILE A 521 -11.51 -8.38 -41.02
CA ILE A 521 -12.88 -7.95 -41.31
C ILE A 521 -12.91 -7.10 -42.58
N LYS A 522 -12.02 -6.10 -42.68
CA LYS A 522 -11.94 -5.21 -43.84
C LYS A 522 -11.64 -6.00 -45.11
N GLN A 523 -10.66 -6.90 -45.08
CA GLN A 523 -10.30 -7.74 -46.21
C GLN A 523 -11.50 -8.60 -46.67
N LEU A 524 -12.23 -9.21 -45.73
CA LEU A 524 -13.38 -10.04 -46.07
C LEU A 524 -14.54 -9.22 -46.66
N LYS A 525 -14.83 -8.02 -46.12
CA LYS A 525 -15.80 -7.08 -46.69
C LYS A 525 -15.42 -6.65 -48.12
N GLU A 526 -14.15 -6.36 -48.37
CA GLU A 526 -13.64 -6.01 -49.71
C GLU A 526 -13.76 -7.18 -50.71
N ILE A 527 -13.56 -8.42 -50.24
CA ILE A 527 -13.74 -9.63 -51.06
C ILE A 527 -15.22 -9.84 -51.41
N GLN A 528 -16.12 -9.67 -50.42
CA GLN A 528 -17.56 -9.82 -50.63
C GLN A 528 -18.16 -8.70 -51.49
N ALA A 529 -17.65 -7.47 -51.41
CA ALA A 529 -18.10 -6.35 -52.24
C ALA A 529 -17.84 -6.56 -53.75
N LYS A 530 -16.93 -7.47 -54.13
CA LYS A 530 -16.67 -7.86 -55.52
C LYS A 530 -17.68 -8.87 -56.08
N LEU A 531 -18.56 -9.42 -55.25
CA LEU A 531 -19.59 -10.35 -55.70
C LEU A 531 -20.63 -9.60 -56.54
N VAL A 532 -21.00 -10.19 -57.67
CA VAL A 532 -22.05 -9.69 -58.54
C VAL A 532 -23.27 -10.58 -58.33
N GLN A 533 -24.34 -10.03 -57.78
CA GLN A 533 -25.57 -10.78 -57.53
C GLN A 533 -26.30 -11.09 -58.83
N THR A 534 -26.93 -12.26 -58.90
CA THR A 534 -27.87 -12.58 -59.97
C THR A 534 -29.15 -11.79 -59.79
N ALA A 535 -29.76 -11.35 -60.89
CA ALA A 535 -30.99 -10.57 -60.90
C ALA A 535 -32.07 -11.30 -61.71
N PRO A 536 -32.71 -12.36 -61.16
CA PRO A 536 -33.70 -13.15 -61.91
C PRO A 536 -35.09 -12.50 -61.98
N VAL A 537 -35.36 -11.49 -61.15
CA VAL A 537 -36.69 -10.89 -61.01
C VAL A 537 -36.85 -9.74 -62.00
N LYS A 538 -37.92 -9.75 -62.80
CA LYS A 538 -38.21 -8.72 -63.80
C LYS A 538 -39.03 -7.59 -63.18
N VAL A 539 -38.67 -6.34 -63.46
CA VAL A 539 -39.50 -5.17 -63.17
C VAL A 539 -40.20 -4.72 -64.43
N TYR A 540 -41.53 -4.79 -64.42
CA TYR A 540 -42.40 -4.35 -65.50
C TYR A 540 -42.86 -2.92 -65.28
N ARG A 541 -42.96 -2.14 -66.36
CA ARG A 541 -43.53 -0.79 -66.34
C ARG A 541 -44.85 -0.76 -67.09
N LEU A 542 -45.85 -0.09 -66.52
CA LEU A 542 -47.11 0.25 -67.19
C LEU A 542 -47.38 1.73 -67.11
N TYR A 543 -47.97 2.27 -68.17
CA TYR A 543 -48.35 3.66 -68.31
C TYR A 543 -49.87 3.83 -68.30
N ASN A 544 -50.36 4.73 -67.44
CA ASN A 544 -51.75 5.14 -67.42
C ASN A 544 -51.97 6.38 -68.29
N LYS A 545 -52.53 6.17 -69.49
CA LYS A 545 -52.82 7.23 -70.46
C LYS A 545 -53.83 8.29 -69.97
N TRP A 546 -54.56 8.05 -68.88
CA TRP A 546 -55.58 8.96 -68.39
C TRP A 546 -55.06 10.01 -67.41
N ASN A 547 -54.05 9.67 -66.61
CA ASN A 547 -53.49 10.57 -65.60
C ASN A 547 -51.96 10.76 -65.71
N GLY A 548 -51.31 10.07 -66.65
CA GLY A 548 -49.87 10.19 -66.89
C GLY A 548 -48.99 9.32 -65.98
N ASP A 549 -49.59 8.53 -65.09
CA ASP A 549 -48.86 7.79 -64.07
C ASP A 549 -48.14 6.54 -64.61
N HIS A 550 -47.05 6.18 -63.95
CA HIS A 550 -46.28 4.96 -64.23
C HIS A 550 -46.19 4.08 -62.99
N VAL A 551 -46.52 2.81 -63.17
CA VAL A 551 -46.34 1.80 -62.11
C VAL A 551 -45.24 0.84 -62.51
N TYR A 552 -44.36 0.57 -61.55
CA TYR A 552 -43.25 -0.38 -61.67
C TYR A 552 -43.55 -1.54 -60.75
N THR A 553 -43.71 -2.74 -61.32
CA THR A 553 -44.11 -3.92 -60.57
C THR A 553 -43.25 -5.13 -60.89
N THR A 554 -42.89 -5.90 -59.86
CA THR A 554 -42.31 -7.24 -60.00
C THR A 554 -43.40 -8.32 -60.13
N ASN A 555 -44.65 -7.97 -59.84
CA ASN A 555 -45.77 -8.88 -59.84
C ASN A 555 -46.40 -9.01 -61.23
N LEU A 556 -46.15 -10.15 -61.88
CA LEU A 556 -46.71 -10.43 -63.20
C LEU A 556 -48.25 -10.43 -63.20
N LYS A 557 -48.91 -10.76 -62.08
CA LYS A 557 -50.38 -10.73 -62.00
C LYS A 557 -50.90 -9.29 -61.93
N GLU A 558 -50.25 -8.42 -61.15
CA GLU A 558 -50.58 -6.98 -61.12
C GLU A 558 -50.41 -6.38 -62.51
N TYR A 559 -49.30 -6.66 -63.18
CA TYR A 559 -49.04 -6.23 -64.55
C TYR A 559 -50.14 -6.67 -65.53
N GLN A 560 -50.54 -7.95 -65.49
CA GLN A 560 -51.60 -8.47 -66.35
C GLN A 560 -52.98 -7.87 -66.02
N GLN A 561 -53.29 -7.68 -64.73
CA GLN A 561 -54.55 -7.09 -64.29
C GLN A 561 -54.67 -5.62 -64.70
N LEU A 562 -53.62 -4.82 -64.48
CA LEU A 562 -53.57 -3.41 -64.89
C LEU A 562 -53.70 -3.27 -66.41
N SER A 563 -53.04 -4.15 -67.17
CA SER A 563 -53.21 -4.23 -68.62
C SER A 563 -54.66 -4.50 -69.03
N ASN A 564 -55.32 -5.47 -68.38
CA ASN A 564 -56.71 -5.83 -68.67
C ASN A 564 -57.71 -4.70 -68.36
N ILE A 565 -57.39 -3.80 -67.41
CA ILE A 565 -58.24 -2.65 -67.06
C ILE A 565 -57.83 -1.36 -67.81
N GLY A 566 -56.96 -1.46 -68.81
CA GLY A 566 -56.70 -0.39 -69.78
C GLY A 566 -55.40 0.39 -69.62
N TRP A 567 -54.47 -0.05 -68.77
CA TRP A 567 -53.10 0.49 -68.73
C TRP A 567 -52.29 0.02 -69.94
N THR A 568 -51.40 0.88 -70.43
CA THR A 568 -50.52 0.58 -71.56
C THR A 568 -49.29 -0.16 -71.05
N THR A 569 -49.00 -1.33 -71.61
CA THR A 569 -47.83 -2.12 -71.23
C THR A 569 -46.57 -1.61 -71.91
N GLU A 570 -45.50 -1.39 -71.13
CA GLU A 570 -44.20 -0.95 -71.67
C GLU A 570 -43.10 -2.03 -71.51
N GLY A 571 -43.48 -3.19 -70.99
CA GLY A 571 -42.63 -4.38 -70.89
C GLY A 571 -41.67 -4.34 -69.70
N VAL A 572 -40.64 -5.18 -69.78
CA VAL A 572 -39.58 -5.29 -68.75
C VAL A 572 -38.60 -4.14 -68.94
N GLN A 573 -38.40 -3.33 -67.89
CA GLN A 573 -37.46 -2.20 -67.94
C GLN A 573 -36.07 -2.58 -67.45
N PHE A 574 -36.00 -3.41 -66.43
CA PHE A 574 -34.77 -3.89 -65.82
C PHE A 574 -35.03 -5.12 -64.93
N ASN A 575 -33.95 -5.79 -64.51
CA ASN A 575 -34.00 -6.94 -63.63
C ASN A 575 -33.39 -6.61 -62.26
N VAL A 576 -33.97 -7.20 -61.22
CA VAL A 576 -33.66 -7.01 -59.79
C VAL A 576 -33.54 -8.38 -59.11
N THR A 577 -33.25 -8.38 -57.80
CA THR A 577 -33.21 -9.61 -57.00
C THR A 577 -34.19 -9.55 -55.83
N ASP A 578 -34.67 -10.72 -55.42
CA ASP A 578 -35.44 -10.92 -54.19
C ASP A 578 -34.54 -11.35 -53.01
N ASP A 579 -33.22 -11.40 -53.24
CA ASP A 579 -32.23 -11.81 -52.25
C ASP A 579 -31.56 -10.61 -51.56
N ALA A 580 -31.82 -10.48 -50.26
CA ALA A 580 -31.27 -9.45 -49.39
C ALA A 580 -29.77 -9.59 -49.11
N SER A 581 -29.15 -10.75 -49.38
CA SER A 581 -27.81 -11.10 -48.90
C SER A 581 -26.71 -10.07 -49.21
N PHE A 582 -26.80 -9.41 -50.37
CA PHE A 582 -25.90 -8.32 -50.78
C PHE A 582 -26.64 -7.16 -51.47
N GLY A 583 -27.96 -7.26 -51.61
CA GLY A 583 -28.74 -6.34 -52.42
C GLY A 583 -29.09 -5.06 -51.66
N THR A 584 -29.19 -3.93 -52.36
CA THR A 584 -29.67 -2.68 -51.76
C THR A 584 -31.19 -2.66 -51.76
N ALA A 585 -31.81 -2.51 -50.59
CA ALA A 585 -33.27 -2.44 -50.47
C ALA A 585 -33.83 -1.26 -51.29
N VAL A 586 -34.88 -1.53 -52.05
CA VAL A 586 -35.66 -0.51 -52.75
C VAL A 586 -37.10 -0.57 -52.27
N TYR A 587 -37.57 0.55 -51.76
CA TYR A 587 -38.89 0.75 -51.20
C TYR A 587 -39.82 1.34 -52.26
N ARG A 588 -41.07 0.88 -52.29
CA ARG A 588 -42.17 1.51 -53.04
C ARG A 588 -43.15 2.07 -52.02
N LEU A 589 -43.42 3.36 -52.08
CA LEU A 589 -44.38 4.02 -51.20
C LEU A 589 -45.57 4.51 -52.01
N TYR A 590 -46.76 4.27 -51.49
CA TYR A 590 -48.03 4.70 -52.05
C TYR A 590 -48.58 5.88 -51.25
N ASN A 591 -49.01 6.94 -51.94
CA ASN A 591 -49.69 8.07 -51.32
C ASN A 591 -51.21 7.89 -51.40
N PRO A 592 -51.92 7.62 -50.28
CA PRO A 592 -53.37 7.42 -50.30
C PRO A 592 -54.17 8.66 -50.70
N PHE A 593 -53.58 9.86 -50.62
CA PHE A 593 -54.27 11.12 -50.88
C PHE A 593 -54.40 11.44 -52.37
N ASN A 594 -53.37 11.12 -53.18
CA ASN A 594 -53.35 11.45 -54.61
C ASN A 594 -53.13 10.24 -55.54
N GLY A 595 -52.85 9.06 -54.98
CA GLY A 595 -52.68 7.81 -55.72
C GLY A 595 -51.29 7.58 -56.30
N GLU A 596 -50.31 8.44 -56.02
CA GLU A 596 -48.96 8.33 -56.59
C GLU A 596 -48.12 7.24 -55.91
N HIS A 597 -47.15 6.71 -56.68
CA HIS A 597 -46.12 5.79 -56.19
C HIS A 597 -44.74 6.41 -56.32
N LEU A 598 -43.89 6.18 -55.31
CA LEU A 598 -42.50 6.61 -55.31
C LEU A 598 -41.59 5.42 -55.01
N LEU A 599 -40.54 5.25 -55.83
CA LEU A 599 -39.46 4.30 -55.57
C LEU A 599 -38.27 5.04 -54.97
N THR A 600 -37.70 4.46 -53.91
CA THR A 600 -36.49 4.99 -53.29
C THR A 600 -35.63 3.88 -52.72
N ALA A 601 -34.31 4.05 -52.82
CA ALA A 601 -33.33 3.23 -52.10
C ALA A 601 -32.82 3.93 -50.82
N ASP A 602 -33.29 5.15 -50.56
CA ASP A 602 -32.96 5.89 -49.34
C ASP A 602 -33.97 5.53 -48.24
N LYS A 603 -33.51 4.75 -47.26
CA LYS A 603 -34.30 4.33 -46.10
C LYS A 603 -34.83 5.52 -45.30
N THR A 604 -34.11 6.64 -45.25
CA THR A 604 -34.55 7.85 -44.55
C THR A 604 -35.63 8.59 -45.32
N GLU A 605 -35.54 8.65 -46.66
CA GLU A 605 -36.61 9.19 -47.52
C GLU A 605 -37.89 8.34 -47.34
N ALA A 606 -37.76 7.01 -47.36
CA ALA A 606 -38.89 6.10 -47.14
C ALA A 606 -39.54 6.30 -45.76
N ALA A 607 -38.74 6.37 -44.70
CA ALA A 607 -39.25 6.61 -43.34
C ALA A 607 -39.96 7.98 -43.22
N GLY A 608 -39.38 9.05 -43.78
CA GLY A 608 -39.99 10.38 -43.74
C GLY A 608 -41.29 10.47 -44.54
N LEU A 609 -41.39 9.77 -45.66
CA LEU A 609 -42.63 9.66 -46.43
C LEU A 609 -43.70 8.88 -45.66
N ALA A 610 -43.32 7.79 -44.99
CA ALA A 610 -44.24 7.03 -44.14
C ALA A 610 -44.77 7.87 -42.98
N GLU A 611 -43.91 8.68 -42.34
CA GLU A 611 -44.32 9.64 -41.30
C GLU A 611 -45.27 10.71 -41.87
N ALA A 612 -45.06 11.14 -43.11
CA ALA A 612 -45.95 12.04 -43.84
C ALA A 612 -47.27 11.38 -44.31
N GLY A 613 -47.54 10.13 -43.92
CA GLY A 613 -48.79 9.42 -44.18
C GLY A 613 -48.81 8.61 -45.47
N TRP A 614 -47.65 8.42 -46.13
CA TRP A 614 -47.52 7.44 -47.21
C TRP A 614 -47.50 6.03 -46.61
N VAL A 615 -47.89 5.05 -47.42
CA VAL A 615 -47.96 3.65 -47.00
C VAL A 615 -46.92 2.86 -47.78
N PHE A 616 -46.10 2.08 -47.07
CA PHE A 616 -45.23 1.10 -47.70
C PHE A 616 -46.06 0.12 -48.51
N ASP A 617 -45.79 0.07 -49.80
CA ASP A 617 -46.35 -0.91 -50.69
C ASP A 617 -45.46 -2.14 -50.71
N LYS A 618 -46.07 -3.31 -50.81
CA LYS A 618 -45.36 -4.59 -50.71
C LYS A 618 -45.68 -5.47 -51.90
N ASP A 619 -44.65 -6.10 -52.44
CA ASP A 619 -44.82 -7.26 -53.31
C ASP A 619 -44.13 -8.46 -52.64
N GLY A 620 -44.91 -9.47 -52.30
CA GLY A 620 -44.43 -10.61 -51.51
C GLY A 620 -44.26 -10.31 -50.01
N GLY A 621 -43.20 -10.87 -49.42
CA GLY A 621 -42.93 -10.86 -47.98
C GLY A 621 -41.52 -10.38 -47.62
N LEU A 622 -40.89 -9.59 -48.50
CA LEU A 622 -39.57 -9.02 -48.27
C LEU A 622 -39.65 -7.91 -47.23
N VAL A 623 -38.71 -7.91 -46.28
CA VAL A 623 -38.59 -6.88 -45.26
C VAL A 623 -37.12 -6.52 -45.05
N ASP A 624 -36.86 -5.28 -44.64
CA ASP A 624 -35.53 -4.88 -44.19
C ASP A 624 -35.28 -5.34 -42.74
N GLU A 625 -34.10 -5.01 -42.22
CA GLU A 625 -33.66 -5.33 -40.85
C GLU A 625 -34.59 -4.78 -39.75
N ASP A 626 -35.32 -3.69 -40.03
CA ASP A 626 -36.28 -3.09 -39.10
C ASP A 626 -37.70 -3.66 -39.28
N GLY A 627 -37.88 -4.60 -40.20
CA GLY A 627 -39.17 -5.19 -40.53
C GLY A 627 -40.02 -4.34 -41.48
N ASN A 628 -39.48 -3.28 -42.09
CA ASN A 628 -40.22 -2.47 -43.05
C ASN A 628 -40.36 -3.23 -44.38
N PRO A 629 -41.51 -3.15 -45.07
CA PRO A 629 -41.68 -3.81 -46.36
C PRO A 629 -40.70 -3.30 -47.41
N VAL A 630 -39.96 -4.21 -48.02
CA VAL A 630 -39.08 -3.96 -49.16
C VAL A 630 -39.80 -4.40 -50.43
N TYR A 631 -39.73 -3.59 -51.49
CA TYR A 631 -40.42 -3.91 -52.74
C TYR A 631 -39.58 -4.86 -53.61
N PHE A 632 -38.28 -4.59 -53.74
CA PHE A 632 -37.26 -5.49 -54.28
C PHE A 632 -35.87 -5.05 -53.83
N TYR A 633 -34.83 -5.84 -54.14
CA TYR A 633 -33.44 -5.45 -53.94
C TYR A 633 -32.75 -5.14 -55.27
N ALA A 634 -32.07 -4.01 -55.33
CA ALA A 634 -31.12 -3.69 -56.38
C ALA A 634 -29.88 -4.60 -56.22
N PRO A 635 -29.48 -5.37 -57.25
CA PRO A 635 -28.44 -6.38 -57.13
C PRO A 635 -27.04 -5.77 -56.93
N GLN A 636 -26.26 -6.30 -55.99
CA GLN A 636 -24.85 -5.92 -55.82
C GLN A 636 -24.06 -6.11 -57.11
N GLY A 637 -23.18 -5.15 -57.43
CA GLY A 637 -22.27 -5.24 -58.57
C GLY A 637 -22.91 -4.94 -59.93
N ALA A 638 -24.19 -4.60 -59.98
CA ALA A 638 -24.82 -4.09 -61.19
C ALA A 638 -24.33 -2.68 -61.56
N THR A 639 -24.28 -2.38 -62.86
CA THR A 639 -23.65 -1.17 -63.39
C THR A 639 -24.61 -0.23 -64.12
N THR A 640 -25.86 -0.64 -64.36
CA THR A 640 -26.85 0.19 -65.07
C THR A 640 -27.66 1.01 -64.07
N GLY A 641 -27.44 2.31 -64.02
CA GLY A 641 -28.14 3.20 -63.09
C GLY A 641 -29.58 3.52 -63.50
N VAL A 642 -30.52 3.42 -62.55
CA VAL A 642 -31.89 3.91 -62.69
C VAL A 642 -31.95 5.37 -62.26
N THR A 643 -32.36 6.24 -63.16
CA THR A 643 -32.52 7.68 -62.91
C THR A 643 -33.98 7.99 -62.61
N ARG A 644 -34.25 8.72 -61.51
CA ARG A 644 -35.55 9.34 -61.23
C ARG A 644 -35.65 10.69 -61.93
N LEU A 645 -36.76 10.93 -62.60
CA LEU A 645 -37.11 12.19 -63.23
C LEU A 645 -38.37 12.72 -62.56
N PHE A 646 -38.39 14.00 -62.20
CA PHE A 646 -39.53 14.67 -61.59
C PHE A 646 -40.14 15.70 -62.55
N ASN A 647 -41.46 15.66 -62.73
CA ASN A 647 -42.22 16.62 -63.52
C ASN A 647 -42.89 17.66 -62.60
N PRO A 648 -42.37 18.89 -62.52
CA PRO A 648 -42.92 19.92 -61.63
C PRO A 648 -44.26 20.51 -62.13
N TYR A 649 -44.74 20.13 -63.32
CA TYR A 649 -45.91 20.73 -63.96
C TYR A 649 -47.20 19.93 -63.79
N VAL A 650 -47.14 18.75 -63.19
CA VAL A 650 -48.29 17.87 -62.96
C VAL A 650 -48.40 17.50 -61.48
N THR A 651 -49.57 17.02 -61.07
CA THR A 651 -49.85 16.61 -59.68
C THR A 651 -50.09 15.10 -59.54
N VAL A 652 -50.10 14.38 -60.67
CA VAL A 652 -50.18 12.91 -60.78
C VAL A 652 -49.24 12.50 -61.91
N GLY A 653 -48.58 11.35 -61.78
CA GLY A 653 -47.56 10.92 -62.74
C GLY A 653 -46.33 11.81 -62.71
N THR A 654 -46.00 12.33 -61.53
CA THR A 654 -44.89 13.26 -61.32
C THR A 654 -43.52 12.62 -61.47
N HIS A 655 -43.39 11.29 -61.36
CA HIS A 655 -42.10 10.61 -61.37
C HIS A 655 -41.97 9.57 -62.48
N LEU A 656 -40.79 9.48 -63.09
CA LEU A 656 -40.41 8.46 -64.06
C LEU A 656 -39.05 7.86 -63.68
N TYR A 657 -38.92 6.54 -63.80
CA TYR A 657 -37.71 5.78 -63.46
C TYR A 657 -37.21 5.06 -64.70
N THR A 658 -36.01 5.38 -65.17
CA THR A 658 -35.51 4.82 -66.42
C THR A 658 -34.00 4.60 -66.43
N THR A 659 -33.59 3.61 -67.21
CA THR A 659 -32.19 3.34 -67.55
C THR A 659 -31.83 3.85 -68.95
N ASP A 660 -32.80 4.36 -69.73
CA ASP A 660 -32.58 4.82 -71.10
C ASP A 660 -32.19 6.29 -71.11
N GLN A 661 -30.94 6.55 -71.49
CA GLN A 661 -30.42 7.91 -71.62
C GLN A 661 -31.21 8.75 -72.63
N SER A 662 -31.77 8.15 -73.68
CA SER A 662 -32.58 8.86 -74.68
C SER A 662 -33.92 9.32 -74.11
N GLU A 663 -34.54 8.50 -73.25
CA GLU A 663 -35.78 8.85 -72.53
C GLU A 663 -35.51 9.97 -71.52
N ILE A 664 -34.39 9.91 -70.80
CA ILE A 664 -33.92 10.97 -69.90
C ILE A 664 -33.75 12.28 -70.66
N ASP A 665 -32.95 12.29 -71.73
CA ASP A 665 -32.63 13.50 -72.48
C ASP A 665 -33.89 14.12 -73.12
N SER A 666 -34.83 13.28 -73.55
CA SER A 666 -36.09 13.73 -74.13
C SER A 666 -37.00 14.38 -73.08
N ASN A 667 -37.15 13.79 -71.90
CA ASN A 667 -37.96 14.36 -70.83
C ASN A 667 -37.34 15.64 -70.23
N VAL A 668 -36.01 15.68 -70.09
CA VAL A 668 -35.31 16.91 -69.64
C VAL A 668 -35.51 18.06 -70.63
N LYS A 669 -35.48 17.80 -71.94
CA LYS A 669 -35.83 18.81 -72.97
C LYS A 669 -37.27 19.29 -72.85
N LEU A 670 -38.17 18.45 -72.34
CA LEU A 670 -39.57 18.80 -72.07
C LEU A 670 -39.77 19.48 -70.72
N GLY A 671 -38.70 19.77 -69.97
CA GLY A 671 -38.72 20.52 -68.71
C GLY A 671 -38.81 19.65 -67.45
N TRP A 672 -38.66 18.32 -67.55
CA TRP A 672 -38.55 17.46 -66.39
C TRP A 672 -37.21 17.69 -65.68
N VAL A 673 -37.21 17.61 -64.36
CA VAL A 673 -36.02 17.69 -63.51
C VAL A 673 -35.40 16.30 -63.43
N LYS A 674 -34.13 16.18 -63.86
CA LYS A 674 -33.34 14.97 -63.67
C LYS A 674 -32.75 14.94 -62.27
N GLU A 675 -33.01 13.85 -61.54
CA GLU A 675 -32.37 13.58 -60.26
C GLU A 675 -31.14 12.67 -60.42
N ASN A 676 -30.50 12.35 -59.29
CA ASN A 676 -29.37 11.42 -59.26
C ASN A 676 -29.80 9.99 -59.60
N VAL A 677 -28.82 9.15 -59.92
CA VAL A 677 -29.03 7.70 -60.01
C VAL A 677 -29.43 7.20 -58.62
N LEU A 678 -30.59 6.55 -58.53
CA LEU A 678 -31.13 6.07 -57.25
C LEU A 678 -30.49 4.74 -56.83
N PHE A 679 -30.35 3.82 -57.77
CA PHE A 679 -29.76 2.49 -57.57
C PHE A 679 -29.37 1.89 -58.93
N ASN A 680 -28.53 0.86 -58.91
CA ASN A 680 -28.11 0.14 -60.12
C ASN A 680 -28.88 -1.18 -60.27
N VAL A 681 -29.15 -1.57 -61.52
CA VAL A 681 -29.94 -2.76 -61.88
C VAL A 681 -29.26 -3.55 -62.98
N ALA A 682 -29.65 -4.81 -63.14
CA ALA A 682 -29.21 -5.63 -64.28
C ALA A 682 -30.13 -5.39 -65.49
N LYS A 683 -29.58 -5.47 -66.70
CA LYS A 683 -30.32 -5.28 -67.95
C LYS A 683 -30.28 -6.52 -68.83
#